data_AF-A0A5K7YQU3-F1
#
_entry.id   AF-A0A5K7YQU3-F1
#
_cell.length_a   1.000
_cell.length_b   1.000
_cell.length_c   1.000
_cell.angle_alpha   90.00
_cell.angle_beta   90.00
_cell.angle_gamma   90.00
#
_symmetry.space_group_name_H-M   'P 1'
#
loop_
_entity.id
_entity.type
_entity.pdbx_description
1 polymer ?
#
loop_
_entity_poly.entity_id
_entity_poly.type
_entity_poly.pdbx_seq_one_letter_code
_entity_poly.pdbx_strand_id
1 'polypeptide(L)'
;MTQPDENKDTVSLMTERLLCGPARPGQAFCMPGSNYDELYRMARRIKAFFSSRKDDGKPVCLCSDDRTVMAAALLASLAGGPELLIPHTLSAAALADLHRLTGFTSAIGRSGDHVPAGVASIDVDTLVDEAESLAAGEVLTPDSPWVRLFAGGFGDSARLWSKTPRNLLGEVDYLVRRYEIGSSDRILSTDPPLHIRGLLHAVLIPLAVSARVAAVTPSHPEAIRQQMAAASPTIFVSVPAHYRALADNPPERGALRLAFCVSGTLDDADGEAFSRATETDLVEIYGSTATGGIATRCRAGGEAGFTPYACIQWRVAGNRLDVRSSFLSDALPVRDSGWYTIADRVKAHADGFVVSDPAAPRVVKFEPAGLNVPVDETKTLQELGADHGIDIRADCGGMGVCGKCRVLVHPQTNFSPLSDAELDVLTPDQMADGSRLACQARATGTARVTIPDTLAESAETRGKTGIAGSYPADPMIRRFSVDGPSPGLKTDHTPESLVDWLADQVGERAASMADPAALRQLSRYRDSLKAFTLVVHGETGIRRLLKGDHTVSLGFAVDLGTTSVAGYLCDLRTGKLLAADACVNPQRRFGEDVISRISRINEKESHLEQFQRLAAEGINILMTRCLEQAGAPHAAIDEVAVCGNTTMQQVFAGWHPNGLGVFPYFPLTLTPPVFNAGDLGLATDPAVPVFLMPVVSGFVGGDTMAAILADRPHERDETSLIVDIGTNGEVVLGNREGLWATSCATGPALEGAQISCGMRAVSGAIHRAWPDENLGRVAYEVLGNDGRNRPMGLCGSGIIDAIAALRQLGVIRPNGRLDEARDGVVSDQGGIGRYYTLADKDQSATGNEISVSLKDVRQIQLAKGALCTGIEFLMRKAGIGKIDRTILTGAFGARFNWKNALAIGMLPPAAARGEVIPRENLAGVGVVMALLDQNLRSEARTLCRRIRYLELASEPDFAMAFALATGFPEIEG
;
A
#
# COMPACT_ATOMS: atom_id res chain seq x y z
N MET A 1 -19.86 -32.27 47.01
CA MET A 1 -20.96 -32.07 46.05
C MET A 1 -22.12 -31.45 46.80
N THR A 2 -22.18 -30.13 46.82
CA THR A 2 -23.37 -29.36 47.23
C THR A 2 -24.42 -29.48 46.12
N GLN A 3 -25.71 -29.59 46.49
CA GLN A 3 -26.82 -29.61 45.54
C GLN A 3 -26.77 -28.32 44.68
N PRO A 4 -27.06 -28.40 43.36
CA PRO A 4 -27.15 -27.22 42.52
C PRO A 4 -28.31 -26.35 43.02
N ASP A 5 -28.01 -25.08 43.25
CA ASP A 5 -28.97 -24.05 43.64
C ASP A 5 -29.93 -23.85 42.46
N GLU A 6 -31.19 -24.31 42.58
CA GLU A 6 -32.19 -24.38 41.49
C GLU A 6 -32.53 -23.00 40.87
N ASN A 7 -32.09 -21.91 41.49
CA ASN A 7 -32.26 -20.53 41.01
C ASN A 7 -31.08 -19.96 40.20
N LYS A 8 -29.98 -20.70 39.99
CA LYS A 8 -28.81 -20.20 39.23
C LYS A 8 -28.98 -20.41 37.73
N ASP A 9 -28.72 -19.36 36.95
CA ASP A 9 -28.76 -19.43 35.49
C ASP A 9 -27.64 -20.33 34.93
N THR A 10 -27.89 -20.92 33.75
CA THR A 10 -27.01 -21.90 33.08
C THR A 10 -25.57 -21.42 32.87
N VAL A 11 -25.37 -20.13 32.61
CA VAL A 11 -24.04 -19.53 32.42
C VAL A 11 -23.25 -19.50 33.73
N SER A 12 -23.92 -19.20 34.84
CA SER A 12 -23.31 -19.25 36.18
C SER A 12 -22.86 -20.67 36.52
N LEU A 13 -23.70 -21.67 36.25
CA LEU A 13 -23.37 -23.08 36.46
C LEU A 13 -22.20 -23.54 35.58
N MET A 14 -22.16 -23.12 34.31
CA MET A 14 -21.03 -23.41 33.42
C MET A 14 -19.74 -22.75 33.92
N THR A 15 -19.81 -21.50 34.40
CA THR A 15 -18.68 -20.77 34.96
C THR A 15 -18.14 -21.49 36.20
N GLU A 16 -19.00 -21.85 37.15
CA GLU A 16 -18.60 -22.62 38.33
C GLU A 16 -17.93 -23.95 37.95
N ARG A 17 -18.49 -24.67 36.96
CA ARG A 17 -17.90 -25.91 36.47
C ARG A 17 -16.51 -25.69 35.87
N LEU A 18 -16.35 -24.64 35.05
CA LEU A 18 -15.07 -24.28 34.46
C LEU A 18 -14.03 -23.93 35.53
N LEU A 19 -14.42 -23.24 36.61
CA LEU A 19 -13.52 -22.83 37.68
C LEU A 19 -13.19 -23.94 38.70
N CYS A 20 -14.01 -24.99 38.79
CA CYS A 20 -13.75 -26.15 39.64
C CYS A 20 -12.53 -26.98 39.21
N GLY A 21 -12.09 -26.85 37.96
CA GLY A 21 -10.99 -27.63 37.39
C GLY A 21 -11.40 -28.44 36.16
N PRO A 22 -10.44 -29.06 35.45
CA PRO A 22 -10.74 -29.80 34.24
C PRO A 22 -11.43 -31.13 34.58
N ALA A 23 -12.52 -31.45 33.89
CA ALA A 23 -13.19 -32.75 34.03
C ALA A 23 -12.29 -33.91 33.57
N ARG A 24 -11.33 -33.64 32.69
CA ARG A 24 -10.38 -34.63 32.13
C ARG A 24 -8.95 -34.06 32.07
N PRO A 25 -8.23 -33.99 33.21
CA PRO A 25 -6.93 -33.32 33.29
C PRO A 25 -5.88 -33.86 32.30
N GLY A 26 -5.79 -35.18 32.12
CA GLY A 26 -4.82 -35.80 31.20
C GLY A 26 -5.20 -35.79 29.72
N GLN A 27 -6.39 -35.29 29.36
CA GLN A 27 -6.80 -35.21 27.96
C GLN A 27 -6.08 -34.04 27.27
N ALA A 28 -5.63 -34.25 26.03
CA ALA A 28 -5.10 -33.18 25.20
C ALA A 28 -6.15 -32.09 24.99
N PHE A 29 -5.77 -30.83 25.20
CA PHE A 29 -6.53 -29.66 24.77
C PHE A 29 -6.12 -29.32 23.33
N CYS A 30 -4.83 -29.09 23.08
CA CYS A 30 -4.27 -28.85 21.75
C CYS A 30 -3.58 -30.10 21.18
N MET A 31 -3.76 -30.35 19.87
CA MET A 31 -3.19 -31.51 19.16
C MET A 31 -2.25 -31.08 18.02
N PRO A 32 -0.95 -31.44 18.07
CA PRO A 32 -0.18 -31.80 19.27
C PRO A 32 0.01 -30.57 20.16
N GLY A 33 0.21 -30.76 21.46
CA GLY A 33 0.43 -29.64 22.37
C GLY A 33 0.04 -29.95 23.80
N SER A 34 -0.60 -28.98 24.44
CA SER A 34 -0.93 -29.01 25.87
C SER A 34 -2.11 -29.92 26.21
N ASN A 35 -2.11 -30.42 27.45
CA ASN A 35 -3.27 -31.06 28.06
C ASN A 35 -4.05 -30.10 28.98
N TYR A 36 -5.22 -30.54 29.44
CA TYR A 36 -6.07 -29.73 30.32
C TYR A 36 -5.42 -29.41 31.68
N ASP A 37 -4.61 -30.31 32.25
CA ASP A 37 -3.89 -30.04 33.50
C ASP A 37 -2.89 -28.89 33.35
N GLU A 38 -2.12 -28.88 32.25
CA GLU A 38 -1.21 -27.79 31.90
C GLU A 38 -1.95 -26.47 31.66
N LEU A 39 -3.06 -26.50 30.92
CA LEU A 39 -3.91 -25.33 30.68
C LEU A 39 -4.42 -24.72 31.99
N TYR A 40 -4.93 -25.55 32.90
CA TYR A 40 -5.46 -25.08 34.18
C TYR A 40 -4.36 -24.60 35.13
N ARG A 41 -3.18 -25.23 35.08
CA ARG A 41 -1.98 -24.74 35.78
C ARG A 41 -1.60 -23.35 35.29
N MET A 42 -1.61 -23.13 33.98
CA MET A 42 -1.35 -21.82 33.37
C MET A 42 -2.40 -20.79 33.80
N ALA A 43 -3.68 -21.16 33.82
CA ALA A 43 -4.75 -20.26 34.28
C ALA A 43 -4.56 -19.82 35.74
N ARG A 44 -4.15 -20.74 36.64
CA ARG A 44 -3.86 -20.41 38.04
C ARG A 44 -2.70 -19.44 38.20
N ARG A 45 -1.63 -19.62 37.41
CA ARG A 45 -0.49 -18.71 37.35
C ARG A 45 -0.88 -17.31 36.92
N ILE A 46 -1.68 -17.20 35.85
CA ILE A 46 -2.18 -15.89 35.37
C ILE A 46 -3.07 -15.24 36.44
N LYS A 47 -3.96 -15.99 37.07
CA LYS A 47 -4.81 -15.48 38.16
C LYS A 47 -3.98 -14.94 39.33
N ALA A 48 -3.05 -15.75 39.84
CA ALA A 48 -2.18 -15.37 40.97
C ALA A 48 -1.40 -14.09 40.69
N PHE A 49 -0.89 -13.95 39.47
CA PHE A 49 -0.19 -12.76 39.01
C PHE A 49 -1.03 -11.48 39.15
N PHE A 50 -2.29 -11.51 38.71
CA PHE A 50 -3.18 -10.35 38.81
C PHE A 50 -3.71 -10.11 40.22
N SER A 51 -3.97 -11.17 41.01
CA SER A 51 -4.40 -11.01 42.41
C SER A 51 -3.35 -10.36 43.31
N SER A 52 -2.06 -10.48 42.98
CA SER A 52 -0.94 -9.93 43.78
C SER A 52 -0.61 -8.46 43.47
N ARG A 53 -1.23 -7.86 42.45
CA ARG A 53 -0.90 -6.51 41.96
C ARG A 53 -2.08 -5.56 42.12
N LYS A 54 -1.79 -4.26 42.27
CA LYS A 54 -2.84 -3.24 42.19
C LYS A 54 -3.34 -3.15 40.76
N ASP A 55 -4.62 -3.42 40.59
CA ASP A 55 -5.35 -3.20 39.33
C ASP A 55 -5.34 -1.69 39.00
N ASP A 56 -4.94 -1.35 37.78
CA ASP A 56 -5.03 0.02 37.25
C ASP A 56 -6.39 0.28 36.57
N GLY A 57 -7.30 -0.70 36.60
CA GLY A 57 -8.65 -0.66 36.06
C GLY A 57 -8.69 -0.74 34.55
N LYS A 58 -7.55 -1.02 33.89
CA LYS A 58 -7.46 -1.09 32.43
C LYS A 58 -7.54 -2.53 31.95
N PRO A 59 -8.17 -2.78 30.79
CA PRO A 59 -8.23 -4.11 30.24
C PRO A 59 -6.85 -4.57 29.76
N VAL A 60 -6.59 -5.87 29.81
CA VAL A 60 -5.29 -6.48 29.48
C VAL A 60 -5.34 -7.08 28.09
N CYS A 61 -4.34 -6.79 27.26
CA CYS A 61 -4.31 -7.34 25.90
C CYS A 61 -3.83 -8.80 25.88
N LEU A 62 -4.51 -9.64 25.12
CA LEU A 62 -4.10 -11.02 24.85
C LEU A 62 -3.31 -11.04 23.53
N CYS A 63 -1.98 -10.94 23.63
CA CYS A 63 -1.06 -10.86 22.48
C CYS A 63 -0.56 -12.25 22.04
N SER A 64 -1.47 -13.22 21.91
CA SER A 64 -1.12 -14.58 21.48
C SER A 64 -2.28 -15.23 20.72
N ASP A 65 -1.97 -16.05 19.73
CA ASP A 65 -2.90 -16.92 19.02
C ASP A 65 -2.76 -18.40 19.46
N ASP A 66 -1.93 -18.68 20.47
CA ASP A 66 -1.85 -19.98 21.13
C ASP A 66 -3.15 -20.23 21.91
N ARG A 67 -3.95 -21.19 21.43
CA ARG A 67 -5.25 -21.54 22.01
C ARG A 67 -5.16 -21.89 23.49
N THR A 68 -4.04 -22.46 23.95
CA THR A 68 -3.81 -22.79 25.37
C THR A 68 -3.68 -21.54 26.21
N VAL A 69 -2.85 -20.60 25.74
CA VAL A 69 -2.64 -19.29 26.41
C VAL A 69 -3.95 -18.52 26.44
N MET A 70 -4.68 -18.50 25.32
CA MET A 70 -5.97 -17.82 25.26
C MET A 70 -6.99 -18.44 26.22
N ALA A 71 -7.13 -19.77 26.24
CA ALA A 71 -8.04 -20.45 27.15
C ALA A 71 -7.65 -20.23 28.63
N ALA A 72 -6.36 -20.26 28.95
CA ALA A 72 -5.85 -20.02 30.29
C ALA A 72 -6.13 -18.59 30.77
N ALA A 73 -5.91 -17.59 29.91
CA ALA A 73 -6.22 -16.19 30.20
C ALA A 73 -7.72 -15.97 30.41
N LEU A 74 -8.57 -16.58 29.57
CA LEU A 74 -10.03 -16.50 29.70
C LEU A 74 -10.52 -17.12 31.02
N LEU A 75 -9.99 -18.28 31.42
CA LEU A 75 -10.29 -18.89 32.73
C LEU A 75 -9.85 -18.01 33.90
N ALA A 76 -8.64 -17.45 33.83
CA ALA A 76 -8.13 -16.55 34.87
C ALA A 76 -8.99 -15.29 35.00
N SER A 77 -9.43 -14.73 33.87
CA SER A 77 -10.35 -13.59 33.83
C SER A 77 -11.72 -13.92 34.43
N LEU A 78 -12.33 -15.07 34.09
CA LEU A 78 -13.57 -15.54 34.74
C LEU A 78 -13.44 -15.70 36.26
N ALA A 79 -12.25 -16.07 36.71
CA ALA A 79 -11.91 -16.28 38.12
C ALA A 79 -11.64 -14.98 38.91
N GLY A 80 -12.08 -13.83 38.40
CA GLY A 80 -11.85 -12.51 39.02
C GLY A 80 -10.57 -11.81 38.53
N GLY A 81 -10.00 -12.27 37.41
CA GLY A 81 -8.89 -11.60 36.73
C GLY A 81 -9.37 -10.40 35.86
N PRO A 82 -8.46 -9.78 35.09
CA PRO A 82 -8.77 -8.57 34.33
C PRO A 82 -9.72 -8.82 33.16
N GLU A 83 -10.43 -7.78 32.72
CA GLU A 83 -11.11 -7.76 31.42
C GLU A 83 -10.05 -7.90 30.29
N LEU A 84 -10.35 -8.70 29.26
CA LEU A 84 -9.39 -9.01 28.19
C LEU A 84 -9.68 -8.24 26.90
N LEU A 85 -8.63 -7.70 26.27
CA LEU A 85 -8.69 -7.20 24.89
C LEU A 85 -8.10 -8.23 23.95
N ILE A 86 -8.86 -8.64 22.94
CA ILE A 86 -8.37 -9.55 21.89
C ILE A 86 -8.16 -8.73 20.61
N PRO A 87 -6.92 -8.62 20.12
CA PRO A 87 -6.63 -7.91 18.87
C PRO A 87 -7.16 -8.71 17.68
N HIS A 88 -7.42 -8.06 16.55
CA HIS A 88 -7.82 -8.77 15.32
C HIS A 88 -6.63 -9.42 14.59
N THR A 89 -5.40 -8.99 14.89
CA THR A 89 -4.14 -9.58 14.40
C THR A 89 -2.99 -9.20 15.36
N LEU A 90 -1.93 -10.00 15.40
CA LEU A 90 -0.75 -9.78 16.26
C LEU A 90 0.32 -8.89 15.62
N SER A 91 0.00 -8.22 14.50
CA SER A 91 0.94 -7.27 13.87
C SER A 91 1.24 -6.09 14.79
N ALA A 92 2.48 -5.58 14.74
CA ALA A 92 2.92 -4.43 15.51
C ALA A 92 1.99 -3.21 15.33
N ALA A 93 1.55 -2.95 14.10
CA ALA A 93 0.63 -1.85 13.79
C ALA A 93 -0.73 -2.03 14.49
N ALA A 94 -1.34 -3.21 14.41
CA ALA A 94 -2.63 -3.48 15.04
C ALA A 94 -2.58 -3.42 16.57
N LEU A 95 -1.48 -3.88 17.18
CA LEU A 95 -1.27 -3.79 18.62
C LEU A 95 -1.03 -2.35 19.07
N ALA A 96 -0.30 -1.55 18.28
CA ALA A 96 -0.12 -0.12 18.53
C ALA A 96 -1.45 0.66 18.37
N ASP A 97 -2.27 0.33 17.36
CA ASP A 97 -3.62 0.89 17.18
C ASP A 97 -4.51 0.56 18.37
N LEU A 98 -4.52 -0.71 18.79
CA LEU A 98 -5.26 -1.15 19.96
C LEU A 98 -4.79 -0.42 21.23
N HIS A 99 -3.48 -0.22 21.39
CA HIS A 99 -2.91 0.49 22.52
C HIS A 99 -3.32 1.97 22.52
N ARG A 100 -3.30 2.63 21.36
CA ARG A 100 -3.80 4.00 21.21
C ARG A 100 -5.28 4.11 21.54
N LEU A 101 -6.09 3.13 21.12
CA LEU A 101 -7.54 3.17 21.28
C LEU A 101 -7.99 2.91 22.73
N THR A 102 -7.34 1.97 23.43
CA THR A 102 -7.82 1.52 24.75
C THR A 102 -6.89 1.91 25.90
N GLY A 103 -5.65 2.30 25.61
CA GLY A 103 -4.65 2.69 26.61
C GLY A 103 -4.18 1.55 27.52
N PHE A 104 -4.33 0.29 27.09
CA PHE A 104 -3.92 -0.88 27.88
C PHE A 104 -2.43 -0.84 28.24
N THR A 105 -2.08 -1.21 29.46
CA THR A 105 -0.72 -1.08 30.02
C THR A 105 0.01 -2.42 30.13
N SER A 106 -0.72 -3.54 30.00
CA SER A 106 -0.17 -4.89 30.14
C SER A 106 -0.69 -5.82 29.04
N ALA A 107 0.14 -6.76 28.62
CA ALA A 107 -0.18 -7.77 27.62
C ALA A 107 0.23 -9.17 28.08
N ILE A 108 -0.64 -10.16 27.90
CA ILE A 108 -0.37 -11.59 28.16
C ILE A 108 0.09 -12.24 26.85
N GLY A 109 1.21 -12.97 26.89
CA GLY A 109 1.77 -13.71 25.76
C GLY A 109 2.90 -14.65 26.21
N ARG A 110 3.76 -15.06 25.28
CA ARG A 110 5.01 -15.79 25.53
C ARG A 110 6.24 -14.94 25.18
N SER A 111 7.40 -15.33 25.70
CA SER A 111 8.68 -14.74 25.29
C SER A 111 8.85 -14.74 23.76
N GLY A 112 8.97 -13.55 23.17
CA GLY A 112 9.12 -13.35 21.72
C GLY A 112 7.89 -12.77 21.03
N ASP A 113 6.72 -12.75 21.70
CA ASP A 113 5.54 -12.05 21.19
C ASP A 113 5.78 -10.54 21.16
N HIS A 114 5.29 -9.88 20.10
CA HIS A 114 5.45 -8.44 19.96
C HIS A 114 4.49 -7.70 20.88
N VAL A 115 5.01 -6.79 21.70
CA VAL A 115 4.24 -5.96 22.63
C VAL A 115 4.60 -4.48 22.37
N PRO A 116 3.62 -3.56 22.29
CA PRO A 116 3.91 -2.14 22.05
C PRO A 116 4.85 -1.53 23.10
N ALA A 117 5.63 -0.53 22.69
CA ALA A 117 6.50 0.19 23.62
C ALA A 117 5.69 0.82 24.77
N GLY A 118 6.16 0.65 26.01
CA GLY A 118 5.48 1.15 27.20
C GLY A 118 4.40 0.22 27.77
N VAL A 119 4.12 -0.92 27.11
CA VAL A 119 3.25 -1.98 27.64
C VAL A 119 4.10 -3.05 28.32
N ALA A 120 3.69 -3.45 29.53
CA ALA A 120 4.33 -4.54 30.27
C ALA A 120 3.97 -5.90 29.66
N SER A 121 4.98 -6.65 29.20
CA SER A 121 4.81 -8.02 28.75
C SER A 121 4.72 -8.98 29.93
N ILE A 122 3.68 -9.82 29.94
CA ILE A 122 3.41 -10.87 30.92
C ILE A 122 3.63 -12.20 30.21
N ASP A 123 4.82 -12.76 30.38
CA ASP A 123 5.17 -14.07 29.84
C ASP A 123 4.60 -15.18 30.72
N VAL A 124 3.62 -15.91 30.21
CA VAL A 124 2.93 -16.99 30.92
C VAL A 124 3.85 -18.13 31.35
N ASP A 125 4.94 -18.36 30.63
CA ASP A 125 5.89 -19.44 30.91
C ASP A 125 6.80 -19.10 32.12
N THR A 126 6.90 -17.82 32.49
CA THR A 126 7.72 -17.33 33.62
C THR A 126 6.95 -17.22 34.94
N LEU A 127 5.62 -17.35 34.90
CA LEU A 127 4.77 -17.17 36.07
C LEU A 127 4.85 -18.37 37.04
N VAL A 128 4.87 -18.07 38.35
CA VAL A 128 4.93 -19.08 39.42
C VAL A 128 3.51 -19.53 39.79
N ASP A 129 3.33 -20.83 40.03
CA ASP A 129 2.05 -21.42 40.44
C ASP A 129 1.90 -21.31 41.97
N GLU A 130 1.39 -20.17 42.44
CA GLU A 130 1.16 -19.91 43.87
C GLU A 130 -0.30 -20.08 44.30
N ALA A 131 -1.23 -20.26 43.35
CA ALA A 131 -2.66 -20.39 43.64
C ALA A 131 -3.08 -21.87 43.78
N GLU A 132 -3.78 -22.20 44.88
CA GLU A 132 -4.29 -23.55 45.11
C GLU A 132 -5.50 -23.90 44.22
N SER A 133 -6.31 -22.90 43.81
CA SER A 133 -7.52 -23.11 43.01
C SER A 133 -7.96 -21.87 42.22
N LEU A 134 -8.57 -22.08 41.04
CA LEU A 134 -9.26 -21.02 40.29
C LEU A 134 -10.56 -20.56 40.96
N ALA A 135 -11.18 -21.38 41.80
CA ALA A 135 -12.46 -21.06 42.43
C ALA A 135 -12.35 -20.16 43.69
N ALA A 136 -11.14 -19.86 44.17
CA ALA A 136 -10.94 -19.03 45.36
C ALA A 136 -11.03 -17.52 45.04
N GLY A 137 -12.04 -16.80 45.56
CA GLY A 137 -12.18 -15.35 45.39
C GLY A 137 -13.48 -14.92 44.70
N GLU A 138 -13.55 -13.66 44.27
CA GLU A 138 -14.68 -13.13 43.50
C GLU A 138 -14.69 -13.71 42.08
N VAL A 139 -15.87 -14.16 41.62
CA VAL A 139 -16.09 -14.68 40.27
C VAL A 139 -16.77 -13.61 39.44
N LEU A 140 -16.34 -13.45 38.19
CA LEU A 140 -16.93 -12.47 37.28
C LEU A 140 -18.43 -12.76 37.09
N THR A 141 -19.28 -11.75 37.26
CA THR A 141 -20.72 -11.94 37.08
C THR A 141 -21.05 -12.14 35.60
N PRO A 142 -22.09 -12.92 35.26
CA PRO A 142 -22.41 -13.24 33.86
C PRO A 142 -22.70 -12.03 32.96
N ASP A 143 -23.06 -10.88 33.55
CA ASP A 143 -23.42 -9.65 32.84
C ASP A 143 -22.32 -8.59 32.88
N SER A 144 -21.17 -8.89 33.50
CA SER A 144 -20.02 -7.98 33.47
C SER A 144 -19.24 -8.08 32.16
N PRO A 145 -18.65 -6.98 31.65
CA PRO A 145 -17.71 -7.03 30.55
C PRO A 145 -16.58 -8.02 30.81
N TRP A 146 -16.34 -8.93 29.88
CA TRP A 146 -15.34 -9.98 30.02
C TRP A 146 -14.25 -9.89 28.94
N VAL A 147 -14.67 -9.73 27.69
CA VAL A 147 -13.79 -9.67 26.54
C VAL A 147 -14.23 -8.55 25.61
N ARG A 148 -13.27 -7.76 25.11
CA ARG A 148 -13.50 -6.85 23.99
C ARG A 148 -12.78 -7.35 22.73
N LEU A 149 -13.53 -7.45 21.65
CA LEU A 149 -13.07 -8.00 20.36
C LEU A 149 -13.20 -6.96 19.25
N PHE A 150 -12.22 -6.90 18.36
CA PHE A 150 -12.31 -6.10 17.13
C PHE A 150 -13.20 -6.77 16.08
N ALA A 151 -14.01 -5.98 15.36
CA ALA A 151 -14.67 -6.41 14.13
C ALA A 151 -14.44 -5.41 12.99
N GLY A 152 -14.00 -5.91 11.82
CA GLY A 152 -13.69 -5.12 10.61
C GLY A 152 -12.19 -4.88 10.39
N GLY A 153 -11.78 -4.74 9.13
CA GLY A 153 -10.40 -4.42 8.72
C GLY A 153 -10.00 -2.96 9.01
N PHE A 154 -8.71 -2.67 8.82
CA PHE A 154 -8.00 -1.44 9.22
C PHE A 154 -8.70 -0.11 8.83
N GLY A 155 -8.72 0.86 9.75
CA GLY A 155 -9.22 2.24 9.57
C GLY A 155 -10.19 2.70 10.67
N ASP A 156 -10.76 3.91 10.54
CA ASP A 156 -11.72 4.53 11.49
C ASP A 156 -13.06 3.77 11.64
N SER A 157 -13.26 2.69 10.87
CA SER A 157 -14.40 1.76 11.01
C SER A 157 -14.16 0.62 11.99
N ALA A 158 -12.95 0.47 12.54
CA ALA A 158 -12.64 -0.61 13.46
C ALA A 158 -13.40 -0.43 14.78
N ARG A 159 -14.40 -1.28 15.02
CA ARG A 159 -15.26 -1.21 16.22
C ARG A 159 -14.88 -2.30 17.21
N LEU A 160 -14.71 -1.87 18.46
CA LEU A 160 -14.48 -2.75 19.59
C LEU A 160 -15.82 -3.16 20.20
N TRP A 161 -16.13 -4.45 20.16
CA TRP A 161 -17.36 -5.01 20.73
C TRP A 161 -17.08 -5.64 22.09
N SER A 162 -17.74 -5.12 23.12
CA SER A 162 -17.70 -5.71 24.47
C SER A 162 -18.61 -6.94 24.52
N LYS A 163 -18.14 -8.02 25.14
CA LYS A 163 -18.86 -9.28 25.33
C LYS A 163 -18.77 -9.73 26.78
N THR A 164 -19.90 -10.16 27.32
CA THR A 164 -20.02 -10.70 28.69
C THR A 164 -19.95 -12.23 28.67
N PRO A 165 -19.77 -12.91 29.83
CA PRO A 165 -19.88 -14.36 29.91
C PRO A 165 -21.26 -14.85 29.43
N ARG A 166 -22.34 -14.11 29.70
CA ARG A 166 -23.68 -14.42 29.21
C ARG A 166 -23.74 -14.41 27.69
N ASN A 167 -23.05 -13.49 27.03
CA ASN A 167 -23.02 -13.48 25.56
C ASN A 167 -22.30 -14.70 25.00
N LEU A 168 -21.08 -14.97 25.45
CA LEU A 168 -20.20 -15.98 24.82
C LEU A 168 -20.50 -17.39 25.31
N LEU A 169 -20.56 -17.61 26.63
CA LEU A 169 -20.84 -18.94 27.20
C LEU A 169 -22.29 -19.37 26.95
N GLY A 170 -23.22 -18.41 26.81
CA GLY A 170 -24.58 -18.70 26.37
C GLY A 170 -24.64 -19.29 24.95
N GLU A 171 -23.88 -18.73 24.01
CA GLU A 171 -23.77 -19.27 22.64
C GLU A 171 -23.07 -20.64 22.64
N VAL A 172 -22.01 -20.80 23.44
CA VAL A 172 -21.30 -22.07 23.61
C VAL A 172 -22.22 -23.15 24.16
N ASP A 173 -22.97 -22.88 25.23
CA ASP A 173 -23.92 -23.84 25.82
C ASP A 173 -25.00 -24.26 24.80
N TYR A 174 -25.51 -23.31 24.03
CA TYR A 174 -26.49 -23.60 22.97
C TYR A 174 -25.89 -24.51 21.89
N LEU A 175 -24.73 -24.17 21.33
CA LEU A 175 -24.08 -24.95 20.27
C LEU A 175 -23.70 -26.36 20.75
N VAL A 176 -23.16 -26.47 21.95
CA VAL A 176 -22.79 -27.75 22.58
C VAL A 176 -24.00 -28.66 22.71
N ARG A 177 -25.13 -28.15 23.22
CA ARG A 177 -26.35 -28.95 23.39
C ARG A 177 -27.01 -29.30 22.06
N ARG A 178 -27.08 -28.33 21.13
CA ARG A 178 -27.77 -28.51 19.83
C ARG A 178 -27.09 -29.52 18.92
N TYR A 179 -25.75 -29.60 18.97
CA TYR A 179 -24.93 -30.45 18.12
C TYR A 179 -24.21 -31.56 18.88
N GLU A 180 -24.60 -31.77 20.14
CA GLU A 180 -24.07 -32.82 21.02
C GLU A 180 -22.53 -32.85 21.03
N ILE A 181 -21.91 -31.67 21.11
CA ILE A 181 -20.45 -31.54 21.14
C ILE A 181 -19.94 -31.99 22.50
N GLY A 182 -19.01 -32.95 22.51
CA GLY A 182 -18.55 -33.58 23.73
C GLY A 182 -17.05 -33.83 23.75
N SER A 183 -16.59 -34.34 24.90
CA SER A 183 -15.17 -34.64 25.13
C SER A 183 -14.53 -35.63 24.16
N SER A 184 -15.31 -36.39 23.37
CA SER A 184 -14.78 -37.28 22.32
C SER A 184 -14.39 -36.54 21.04
N ASP A 185 -14.86 -35.30 20.86
CA ASP A 185 -14.68 -34.55 19.63
C ASP A 185 -13.27 -34.01 19.45
N ARG A 186 -12.91 -33.87 18.18
CA ARG A 186 -11.66 -33.29 17.69
C ARG A 186 -12.01 -32.20 16.69
N ILE A 187 -11.68 -30.96 17.01
CA ILE A 187 -12.09 -29.78 16.24
C ILE A 187 -10.91 -29.25 15.43
N LEU A 188 -11.12 -29.03 14.14
CA LEU A 188 -10.23 -28.28 13.26
C LEU A 188 -10.95 -27.00 12.82
N SER A 189 -10.35 -25.84 13.07
CA SER A 189 -10.88 -24.53 12.70
C SER A 189 -9.89 -23.79 11.82
N THR A 190 -10.35 -23.24 10.69
CA THR A 190 -9.55 -22.34 9.83
C THR A 190 -9.67 -20.88 10.23
N ASP A 191 -10.70 -20.49 10.99
CA ASP A 191 -10.80 -19.16 11.56
C ASP A 191 -9.76 -18.98 12.68
N PRO A 192 -8.97 -17.89 12.67
CA PRO A 192 -8.03 -17.57 13.74
C PRO A 192 -8.76 -17.44 15.09
N PRO A 193 -8.15 -17.87 16.21
CA PRO A 193 -8.77 -17.79 17.53
C PRO A 193 -8.97 -16.34 18.03
N LEU A 194 -8.33 -15.38 17.36
CA LEU A 194 -8.51 -13.94 17.54
C LEU A 194 -9.84 -13.41 16.97
N HIS A 195 -10.45 -14.13 16.03
CA HIS A 195 -11.76 -13.81 15.47
C HIS A 195 -12.88 -14.48 16.29
N ILE A 196 -14.06 -13.86 16.43
CA ILE A 196 -15.15 -14.37 17.27
C ILE A 196 -15.52 -15.84 16.98
N ARG A 197 -15.50 -16.26 15.71
CA ARG A 197 -15.85 -17.63 15.31
C ARG A 197 -14.75 -18.62 15.69
N GLY A 198 -13.49 -18.24 15.54
CA GLY A 198 -12.36 -19.04 16.02
C GLY A 198 -12.31 -19.09 17.55
N LEU A 199 -12.58 -17.98 18.24
CA LEU A 199 -12.68 -17.93 19.71
C LEU A 199 -13.73 -18.92 20.24
N LEU A 200 -14.93 -18.92 19.66
CA LEU A 200 -16.00 -19.83 20.05
C LEU A 200 -15.65 -21.29 19.76
N HIS A 201 -15.29 -21.62 18.51
CA HIS A 201 -15.15 -23.01 18.08
C HIS A 201 -13.80 -23.64 18.40
N ALA A 202 -12.74 -22.84 18.46
CA ALA A 202 -11.37 -23.33 18.66
C ALA A 202 -10.84 -23.11 20.09
N VAL A 203 -11.55 -22.33 20.93
CA VAL A 203 -11.13 -22.08 22.32
C VAL A 203 -12.24 -22.43 23.32
N LEU A 204 -13.39 -21.74 23.26
CA LEU A 204 -14.42 -21.83 24.29
C LEU A 204 -15.24 -23.13 24.26
N ILE A 205 -15.66 -23.61 23.09
CA ILE A 205 -16.36 -24.90 22.95
C ILE A 205 -15.47 -26.05 23.46
N PRO A 206 -14.22 -26.22 22.98
CA PRO A 206 -13.34 -27.26 23.51
C PRO A 206 -13.20 -27.16 25.02
N LEU A 207 -12.96 -25.95 25.55
CA LEU A 207 -12.83 -25.70 26.98
C LEU A 207 -14.08 -26.13 27.77
N ALA A 208 -15.28 -25.80 27.29
CA ALA A 208 -16.55 -26.06 27.97
C ALA A 208 -16.90 -27.55 28.11
N VAL A 209 -16.44 -28.40 27.18
CA VAL A 209 -16.83 -29.82 27.12
C VAL A 209 -15.67 -30.81 27.20
N SER A 210 -14.45 -30.31 27.44
CA SER A 210 -13.23 -31.12 27.44
C SER A 210 -12.93 -31.80 26.08
N ALA A 211 -13.24 -31.15 24.96
CA ALA A 211 -12.91 -31.66 23.61
C ALA A 211 -11.44 -31.33 23.22
N ARG A 212 -10.98 -31.86 22.09
CA ARG A 212 -9.63 -31.57 21.59
C ARG A 212 -9.69 -30.62 20.40
N VAL A 213 -8.70 -29.76 20.23
CA VAL A 213 -8.59 -28.82 19.10
C VAL A 213 -7.22 -28.95 18.43
N ALA A 214 -7.16 -28.83 17.10
CA ALA A 214 -5.89 -28.77 16.37
C ALA A 214 -5.07 -27.54 16.79
N ALA A 215 -3.74 -27.68 16.91
CA ALA A 215 -2.87 -26.60 17.38
C ALA A 215 -2.55 -25.54 16.31
N VAL A 216 -2.73 -25.85 15.02
CA VAL A 216 -2.44 -24.94 13.91
C VAL A 216 -3.75 -24.37 13.34
N THR A 217 -3.73 -23.12 12.89
CA THR A 217 -4.82 -22.51 12.10
C THR A 217 -4.42 -22.54 10.62
N PRO A 218 -4.87 -23.53 9.82
CA PRO A 218 -4.48 -23.61 8.42
C PRO A 218 -5.24 -22.57 7.58
N SER A 219 -4.53 -21.87 6.69
CA SER A 219 -5.05 -20.75 5.89
C SER A 219 -5.17 -21.04 4.39
N HIS A 220 -4.68 -22.19 3.92
CA HIS A 220 -4.72 -22.56 2.51
C HIS A 220 -5.01 -24.07 2.34
N PRO A 221 -5.51 -24.52 1.19
CA PRO A 221 -6.10 -25.86 1.03
C PRO A 221 -5.16 -27.02 1.38
N GLU A 222 -3.89 -26.92 1.02
CA GLU A 222 -2.90 -27.96 1.33
C GLU A 222 -2.64 -28.08 2.84
N ALA A 223 -2.46 -26.96 3.56
CA ALA A 223 -2.35 -26.98 5.01
C ALA A 223 -3.62 -27.51 5.68
N ILE A 224 -4.81 -27.22 5.14
CA ILE A 224 -6.07 -27.77 5.66
C ILE A 224 -6.06 -29.30 5.53
N ARG A 225 -5.65 -29.85 4.37
CA ARG A 225 -5.52 -31.30 4.16
C ARG A 225 -4.54 -31.94 5.12
N GLN A 226 -3.36 -31.35 5.30
CA GLN A 226 -2.36 -31.84 6.23
C GLN A 226 -2.88 -31.90 7.66
N GLN A 227 -3.61 -30.88 8.10
CA GLN A 227 -4.22 -30.86 9.43
C GLN A 227 -5.41 -31.81 9.55
N MET A 228 -6.18 -32.01 8.48
CA MET A 228 -7.26 -33.01 8.44
C MET A 228 -6.69 -34.41 8.69
N ALA A 229 -5.57 -34.75 8.05
CA ALA A 229 -4.87 -36.02 8.27
C ALA A 229 -4.27 -36.10 9.68
N ALA A 230 -3.54 -35.07 10.10
CA ALA A 230 -2.80 -35.08 11.37
C ALA A 230 -3.71 -35.07 12.61
N ALA A 231 -4.77 -34.26 12.60
CA ALA A 231 -5.69 -34.13 13.74
C ALA A 231 -6.87 -35.10 13.68
N SER A 232 -7.13 -35.70 12.50
CA SER A 232 -8.28 -36.58 12.24
C SER A 232 -9.58 -36.03 12.86
N PRO A 233 -9.96 -34.77 12.55
CA PRO A 233 -11.03 -34.08 13.28
C PRO A 233 -12.38 -34.78 13.08
N THR A 234 -13.25 -34.70 14.08
CA THR A 234 -14.67 -35.08 13.95
C THR A 234 -15.54 -33.87 13.57
N ILE A 235 -15.06 -32.65 13.86
CA ILE A 235 -15.75 -31.40 13.55
C ILE A 235 -14.81 -30.48 12.77
N PHE A 236 -15.28 -29.97 11.63
CA PHE A 236 -14.54 -29.02 10.79
C PHE A 236 -15.26 -27.68 10.70
N VAL A 237 -14.58 -26.60 11.08
CA VAL A 237 -15.12 -25.23 11.06
C VAL A 237 -14.31 -24.39 10.09
N SER A 238 -14.98 -23.82 9.10
CA SER A 238 -14.29 -23.12 8.02
C SER A 238 -15.17 -22.10 7.30
N VAL A 239 -14.61 -21.41 6.31
CA VAL A 239 -15.24 -20.36 5.51
C VAL A 239 -15.58 -20.83 4.09
N PRO A 240 -16.51 -20.18 3.36
CA PRO A 240 -16.94 -20.62 2.03
C PRO A 240 -15.81 -20.90 1.04
N ALA A 241 -14.78 -20.05 1.00
CA ALA A 241 -13.66 -20.19 0.08
C ALA A 241 -12.89 -21.51 0.25
N HIS A 242 -12.77 -22.00 1.48
CA HIS A 242 -12.10 -23.27 1.76
C HIS A 242 -12.97 -24.47 1.35
N TYR A 243 -14.29 -24.41 1.56
CA TYR A 243 -15.18 -25.49 1.09
C TYR A 243 -15.12 -25.62 -0.44
N ARG A 244 -15.11 -24.50 -1.15
CA ARG A 244 -14.89 -24.48 -2.61
C ARG A 244 -13.54 -25.06 -2.99
N ALA A 245 -12.47 -24.65 -2.32
CA ALA A 245 -11.12 -25.10 -2.65
C ALA A 245 -10.89 -26.59 -2.32
N LEU A 246 -11.72 -27.18 -1.46
CA LEU A 246 -11.71 -28.61 -1.16
C LEU A 246 -12.60 -29.43 -2.10
N ALA A 247 -13.32 -28.82 -3.05
CA ALA A 247 -14.25 -29.52 -3.93
C ALA A 247 -13.59 -30.66 -4.73
N ASP A 248 -12.37 -30.44 -5.22
CA ASP A 248 -11.63 -31.44 -6.00
C ASP A 248 -11.03 -32.56 -5.13
N ASN A 249 -10.84 -32.30 -3.83
CA ASN A 249 -10.18 -33.20 -2.89
C ASN A 249 -10.82 -33.08 -1.50
N PRO A 250 -12.07 -33.54 -1.35
CA PRO A 250 -12.81 -33.44 -0.09
C PRO A 250 -12.21 -34.38 0.97
N PRO A 251 -12.49 -34.14 2.27
CA PRO A 251 -12.17 -35.08 3.33
C PRO A 251 -12.72 -36.48 3.06
N GLU A 252 -12.08 -37.50 3.63
CA GLU A 252 -12.56 -38.87 3.52
C GLU A 252 -13.99 -39.01 4.04
N ARG A 253 -14.78 -39.83 3.34
CA ARG A 253 -16.19 -40.09 3.66
C ARG A 253 -16.31 -40.65 5.08
N GLY A 254 -17.16 -40.03 5.91
CA GLY A 254 -17.33 -40.41 7.31
C GLY A 254 -16.22 -39.96 8.27
N ALA A 255 -15.20 -39.23 7.81
CA ALA A 255 -14.18 -38.67 8.70
C ALA A 255 -14.75 -37.58 9.63
N LEU A 256 -15.72 -36.81 9.14
CA LEU A 256 -16.39 -35.74 9.87
C LEU A 256 -17.80 -36.15 10.27
N ARG A 257 -18.20 -35.89 11.52
CA ARG A 257 -19.61 -35.98 11.94
C ARG A 257 -20.36 -34.67 11.74
N LEU A 258 -19.65 -33.55 11.66
CA LEU A 258 -20.24 -32.22 11.59
C LEU A 258 -19.28 -31.23 10.92
N ALA A 259 -19.81 -30.36 10.07
CA ALA A 259 -19.07 -29.25 9.51
C ALA A 259 -19.83 -27.93 9.71
N PHE A 260 -19.11 -26.85 9.99
CA PHE A 260 -19.67 -25.51 10.16
C PHE A 260 -19.08 -24.54 9.13
N CYS A 261 -19.93 -23.96 8.30
CA CYS A 261 -19.57 -22.82 7.48
C CYS A 261 -19.88 -21.51 8.22
N VAL A 262 -18.84 -20.70 8.41
CA VAL A 262 -18.91 -19.42 9.11
C VAL A 262 -18.37 -18.28 8.24
N SER A 263 -18.64 -17.04 8.63
CA SER A 263 -17.99 -15.83 8.09
C SER A 263 -18.17 -15.59 6.57
N GLY A 264 -19.34 -15.90 6.00
CA GLY A 264 -19.68 -15.55 4.61
C GLY A 264 -20.87 -16.32 4.06
N THR A 265 -21.30 -15.98 2.84
CA THR A 265 -22.34 -16.71 2.11
C THR A 265 -21.72 -17.88 1.35
N LEU A 266 -22.18 -19.10 1.64
CA LEU A 266 -21.80 -20.30 0.92
C LEU A 266 -22.65 -20.46 -0.34
N ASP A 267 -22.00 -20.74 -1.46
CA ASP A 267 -22.68 -21.11 -2.71
C ASP A 267 -23.39 -22.45 -2.53
N ASP A 268 -24.63 -22.53 -3.02
CA ASP A 268 -25.48 -23.72 -2.89
C ASP A 268 -24.79 -24.97 -3.46
N ALA A 269 -24.12 -24.83 -4.61
CA ALA A 269 -23.44 -25.96 -5.26
C ALA A 269 -22.20 -26.41 -4.47
N ASP A 270 -21.43 -25.47 -3.92
CA ASP A 270 -20.24 -25.77 -3.09
C ASP A 270 -20.64 -26.55 -1.84
N GLY A 271 -21.71 -26.10 -1.15
CA GLY A 271 -22.19 -26.75 0.07
C GLY A 271 -22.76 -28.15 -0.17
N GLU A 272 -23.58 -28.29 -1.21
CA GLU A 272 -24.12 -29.60 -1.58
C GLU A 272 -23.03 -30.58 -2.06
N ALA A 273 -22.05 -30.10 -2.83
CA ALA A 273 -20.95 -30.93 -3.30
C ALA A 273 -20.13 -31.47 -2.12
N PHE A 274 -19.82 -30.62 -1.15
CA PHE A 274 -19.12 -31.01 0.07
C PHE A 274 -19.91 -32.07 0.85
N SER A 275 -21.18 -31.80 1.17
CA SER A 275 -22.01 -32.75 1.94
C SER A 275 -22.19 -34.09 1.21
N ARG A 276 -22.35 -34.10 -0.11
CA ARG A 276 -22.41 -35.34 -0.91
C ARG A 276 -21.10 -36.12 -0.87
N ALA A 277 -19.97 -35.44 -0.96
CA ALA A 277 -18.67 -36.08 -1.00
C ALA A 277 -18.27 -36.68 0.36
N THR A 278 -18.58 -35.99 1.47
CA THR A 278 -18.13 -36.42 2.80
C THR A 278 -19.18 -37.20 3.59
N GLU A 279 -20.45 -37.19 3.17
CA GLU A 279 -21.62 -37.61 3.96
C GLU A 279 -21.75 -36.87 5.29
N THR A 280 -21.47 -35.56 5.28
CA THR A 280 -21.50 -34.73 6.48
C THR A 280 -22.45 -33.55 6.31
N ASP A 281 -23.26 -33.30 7.33
CA ASP A 281 -24.08 -32.09 7.40
C ASP A 281 -23.19 -30.85 7.51
N LEU A 282 -23.30 -29.96 6.52
CA LEU A 282 -22.66 -28.66 6.51
C LEU A 282 -23.64 -27.60 7.00
N VAL A 283 -23.41 -27.15 8.23
CA VAL A 283 -24.24 -26.18 8.94
C VAL A 283 -23.71 -24.78 8.71
N GLU A 284 -24.51 -23.91 8.09
CA GLU A 284 -24.19 -22.48 7.97
C GLU A 284 -24.69 -21.73 9.20
N ILE A 285 -23.84 -20.90 9.81
CA ILE A 285 -24.21 -20.04 10.94
C ILE A 285 -24.42 -18.61 10.47
N TYR A 286 -25.61 -18.06 10.72
CA TYR A 286 -25.94 -16.66 10.50
C TYR A 286 -25.76 -15.85 11.79
N GLY A 287 -24.99 -14.76 11.72
CA GLY A 287 -24.73 -13.84 12.82
C GLY A 287 -23.34 -13.20 12.75
N SER A 288 -23.12 -12.14 13.54
CA SER A 288 -21.91 -11.30 13.54
C SER A 288 -21.18 -11.30 14.89
N THR A 289 -20.00 -10.67 14.98
CA THR A 289 -19.31 -10.42 16.26
C THR A 289 -20.19 -9.70 17.28
N ALA A 290 -20.97 -8.71 16.83
CA ALA A 290 -21.83 -7.92 17.68
C ALA A 290 -23.04 -8.75 18.17
N THR A 291 -23.67 -9.53 17.29
CA THR A 291 -24.93 -10.21 17.59
C THR A 291 -24.76 -11.61 18.20
N GLY A 292 -23.59 -12.22 18.06
CA GLY A 292 -23.44 -13.67 18.21
C GLY A 292 -24.15 -14.43 17.08
N GLY A 293 -24.15 -15.76 17.16
CA GLY A 293 -24.96 -16.63 16.32
C GLY A 293 -26.46 -16.41 16.54
N ILE A 294 -27.23 -16.30 15.45
CA ILE A 294 -28.66 -16.02 15.46
C ILE A 294 -29.48 -17.19 14.95
N ALA A 295 -29.02 -17.81 13.86
CA ALA A 295 -29.75 -18.85 13.18
C ALA A 295 -28.79 -19.78 12.44
N THR A 296 -29.23 -21.00 12.15
CA THR A 296 -28.49 -21.95 11.32
C THR A 296 -29.33 -22.46 10.16
N ARG A 297 -28.65 -22.95 9.12
CA ARG A 297 -29.30 -23.78 8.11
C ARG A 297 -28.41 -24.96 7.70
N CYS A 298 -29.01 -26.07 7.32
CA CYS A 298 -28.33 -27.20 6.68
C CYS A 298 -29.00 -27.52 5.34
N ARG A 299 -28.31 -27.23 4.24
CA ARG A 299 -28.86 -27.39 2.88
C ARG A 299 -29.05 -28.86 2.48
N ALA A 300 -28.16 -29.74 2.94
CA ALA A 300 -28.30 -31.18 2.72
C ALA A 300 -29.59 -31.75 3.37
N GLY A 301 -30.08 -31.10 4.43
CA GLY A 301 -31.37 -31.41 5.06
C GLY A 301 -32.60 -30.82 4.35
N GLY A 302 -32.43 -30.16 3.20
CA GLY A 302 -33.51 -29.53 2.44
C GLY A 302 -33.96 -28.16 2.99
N GLU A 303 -33.18 -27.55 3.89
CA GLU A 303 -33.52 -26.26 4.49
C GLU A 303 -33.22 -25.10 3.52
N ALA A 304 -34.28 -24.48 3.00
CA ALA A 304 -34.16 -23.30 2.14
C ALA A 304 -33.93 -21.99 2.95
N GLY A 305 -34.34 -21.95 4.22
CA GLY A 305 -34.23 -20.78 5.10
C GLY A 305 -33.38 -21.06 6.34
N PHE A 306 -32.98 -19.99 7.02
CA PHE A 306 -32.34 -20.03 8.33
C PHE A 306 -33.37 -20.28 9.43
N THR A 307 -33.09 -21.26 10.27
CA THR A 307 -33.83 -21.59 11.48
C THR A 307 -33.19 -20.88 12.67
N PRO A 308 -33.88 -19.92 13.32
CA PRO A 308 -33.35 -19.21 14.48
C PRO A 308 -33.07 -20.16 15.65
N TYR A 309 -32.07 -19.83 16.45
CA TYR A 309 -31.80 -20.60 17.65
C TYR A 309 -33.00 -20.58 18.58
N ALA A 310 -33.31 -21.72 19.19
CA ALA A 310 -34.48 -21.85 20.07
C ALA A 310 -34.45 -20.89 21.27
N CYS A 311 -33.26 -20.43 21.69
CA CYS A 311 -33.09 -19.43 22.73
C CYS A 311 -33.24 -17.97 22.24
N ILE A 312 -33.40 -17.74 20.94
CA ILE A 312 -33.48 -16.42 20.32
C ILE A 312 -34.92 -16.11 19.95
N GLN A 313 -35.41 -15.00 20.47
CA GLN A 313 -36.69 -14.46 20.04
C GLN A 313 -36.47 -13.60 18.82
N TRP A 314 -37.29 -13.78 17.81
CA TRP A 314 -37.13 -13.12 16.53
C TRP A 314 -38.49 -12.76 15.93
N ARG A 315 -38.51 -11.77 15.06
CA ARG A 315 -39.66 -11.43 14.20
C ARG A 315 -39.18 -10.73 12.95
N VAL A 316 -39.98 -10.78 11.88
CA VAL A 316 -39.74 -9.94 10.70
C VAL A 316 -40.52 -8.64 10.88
N ALA A 317 -39.80 -7.52 11.06
CA ALA A 317 -40.37 -6.19 11.17
C ALA A 317 -40.23 -5.47 9.82
N GLY A 318 -41.33 -5.42 9.05
CA GLY A 318 -41.30 -4.95 7.67
C GLY A 318 -40.56 -5.95 6.77
N ASN A 319 -39.31 -5.63 6.41
CA ASN A 319 -38.42 -6.51 5.66
C ASN A 319 -37.09 -6.77 6.37
N ARG A 320 -37.00 -6.49 7.68
CA ARG A 320 -35.78 -6.64 8.49
C ARG A 320 -36.00 -7.61 9.63
N LEU A 321 -34.91 -8.19 10.12
CA LEU A 321 -34.94 -9.15 11.22
C LEU A 321 -34.78 -8.42 12.56
N ASP A 322 -35.82 -8.45 13.37
CA ASP A 322 -35.75 -8.04 14.78
C ASP A 322 -35.37 -9.26 15.62
N VAL A 323 -34.36 -9.13 16.48
CA VAL A 323 -33.94 -10.18 17.42
C VAL A 323 -33.87 -9.66 18.85
N ARG A 324 -34.18 -10.54 19.80
CA ARG A 324 -33.92 -10.37 21.22
C ARG A 324 -33.17 -11.62 21.68
N SER A 325 -31.93 -11.43 22.09
CA SER A 325 -31.01 -12.51 22.44
C SER A 325 -30.06 -12.05 23.55
N SER A 326 -29.71 -12.96 24.45
CA SER A 326 -28.66 -12.73 25.45
C SER A 326 -27.25 -12.74 24.84
N PHE A 327 -27.11 -12.97 23.52
CA PHE A 327 -25.83 -12.99 22.80
C PHE A 327 -25.43 -11.63 22.25
N LEU A 328 -26.38 -10.67 22.23
CA LEU A 328 -26.15 -9.31 21.75
C LEU A 328 -25.13 -8.60 22.65
N SER A 329 -24.13 -7.98 22.03
CA SER A 329 -23.23 -7.06 22.73
C SER A 329 -24.00 -5.85 23.27
N ASP A 330 -23.67 -5.43 24.48
CA ASP A 330 -24.26 -4.23 25.11
C ASP A 330 -23.95 -2.93 24.35
N ALA A 331 -22.95 -2.96 23.46
CA ALA A 331 -22.63 -1.82 22.60
C ALA A 331 -23.60 -1.67 21.40
N LEU A 332 -24.50 -2.64 21.17
CA LEU A 332 -25.55 -2.50 20.17
C LEU A 332 -26.64 -1.54 20.66
N PRO A 333 -27.22 -0.71 19.78
CA PRO A 333 -28.36 0.14 20.13
C PRO A 333 -29.65 -0.70 20.25
N VAL A 334 -29.71 -1.55 21.27
CA VAL A 334 -30.88 -2.35 21.60
C VAL A 334 -31.96 -1.41 22.15
N ARG A 335 -33.18 -1.50 21.63
CA ARG A 335 -34.31 -0.69 22.13
C ARG A 335 -34.64 -1.08 23.58
N ASP A 336 -35.25 -0.19 24.36
CA ASP A 336 -35.71 -0.46 25.74
C ASP A 336 -36.58 -1.72 25.87
N SER A 337 -37.25 -2.13 24.79
CA SER A 337 -38.03 -3.37 24.71
C SER A 337 -37.18 -4.67 24.61
N GLY A 338 -35.85 -4.55 24.53
CA GLY A 338 -34.89 -5.64 24.33
C GLY A 338 -34.70 -6.08 22.88
N TRP A 339 -35.34 -5.40 21.91
CA TRP A 339 -35.26 -5.76 20.50
C TRP A 339 -34.18 -4.97 19.75
N TYR A 340 -33.37 -5.68 18.96
CA TYR A 340 -32.39 -5.13 18.04
C TYR A 340 -32.75 -5.47 16.59
N THR A 341 -32.70 -4.49 15.68
CA THR A 341 -32.98 -4.71 14.25
C THR A 341 -31.67 -4.97 13.50
N ILE A 342 -31.55 -6.15 12.91
CA ILE A 342 -30.43 -6.53 12.05
C ILE A 342 -30.58 -5.84 10.68
N ALA A 343 -29.45 -5.45 10.10
CA ALA A 343 -29.38 -4.70 8.86
C ALA A 343 -29.73 -5.50 7.60
N ASP A 344 -29.70 -6.83 7.67
CA ASP A 344 -30.06 -7.70 6.55
C ASP A 344 -31.57 -7.68 6.25
N ARG A 345 -31.91 -7.83 4.97
CA ARG A 345 -33.30 -7.95 4.54
C ARG A 345 -33.71 -9.40 4.52
N VAL A 346 -34.77 -9.71 5.27
CA VAL A 346 -35.29 -11.06 5.42
C VAL A 346 -36.76 -11.15 5.03
N LYS A 347 -37.17 -12.35 4.63
CA LYS A 347 -38.57 -12.75 4.49
C LYS A 347 -38.82 -13.94 5.40
N ALA A 348 -39.96 -13.95 6.08
CA ALA A 348 -40.38 -15.13 6.83
C ALA A 348 -40.52 -16.32 5.87
N HIS A 349 -40.04 -17.49 6.31
CA HIS A 349 -40.05 -18.72 5.53
C HIS A 349 -40.18 -19.91 6.48
N ALA A 350 -41.36 -20.56 6.46
CA ALA A 350 -41.73 -21.58 7.44
C ALA A 350 -41.52 -21.07 8.89
N ASP A 351 -40.88 -21.87 9.74
CA ASP A 351 -40.56 -21.52 11.14
C ASP A 351 -39.27 -20.70 11.29
N GLY A 352 -38.78 -20.13 10.19
CA GLY A 352 -37.56 -19.33 10.14
C GLY A 352 -37.65 -18.19 9.13
N PHE A 353 -36.51 -17.82 8.56
CA PHE A 353 -36.44 -16.74 7.58
C PHE A 353 -35.46 -17.06 6.45
N VAL A 354 -35.76 -16.57 5.25
CA VAL A 354 -34.81 -16.53 4.15
C VAL A 354 -34.25 -15.11 4.09
N VAL A 355 -32.94 -15.00 3.93
CA VAL A 355 -32.32 -13.72 3.66
C VAL A 355 -32.58 -13.40 2.19
N SER A 356 -33.59 -12.55 1.95
CA SER A 356 -34.11 -12.27 0.60
C SER A 356 -33.22 -11.36 -0.23
N ASP A 357 -32.32 -10.67 0.47
CA ASP A 357 -31.26 -9.81 -0.04
C ASP A 357 -30.31 -9.73 1.17
N PRO A 358 -29.45 -10.76 1.42
CA PRO A 358 -28.38 -10.62 2.42
C PRO A 358 -27.71 -9.35 2.01
N ALA A 359 -27.73 -8.30 2.84
CA ALA A 359 -27.49 -6.93 2.37
C ALA A 359 -26.31 -7.00 1.43
N ALA A 360 -26.59 -7.03 0.10
CA ALA A 360 -25.59 -7.53 -0.84
C ALA A 360 -24.40 -6.65 -0.53
N PRO A 361 -23.23 -7.21 -0.10
CA PRO A 361 -22.19 -6.42 0.57
C PRO A 361 -22.13 -5.16 -0.24
N ARG A 362 -22.56 -4.04 0.33
CA ARG A 362 -22.96 -2.90 -0.52
C ARG A 362 -21.73 -2.65 -1.35
N VAL A 363 -21.75 -2.90 -2.65
CA VAL A 363 -20.50 -2.97 -3.41
C VAL A 363 -20.55 -1.94 -4.48
N VAL A 364 -19.45 -1.20 -4.59
CA VAL A 364 -19.15 -0.43 -5.76
C VAL A 364 -18.39 -1.35 -6.71
N LYS A 365 -19.02 -1.72 -7.82
CA LYS A 365 -18.32 -2.36 -8.93
C LYS A 365 -17.67 -1.27 -9.77
N PHE A 366 -16.35 -1.18 -9.73
CA PHE A 366 -15.59 -0.28 -10.59
C PHE A 366 -15.32 -0.94 -11.94
N GLU A 367 -15.70 -0.28 -13.03
CA GLU A 367 -15.44 -0.70 -14.42
C GLU A 367 -14.49 0.30 -15.09
N PRO A 368 -13.55 -0.13 -15.96
CA PRO A 368 -13.40 -1.47 -16.55
C PRO A 368 -12.69 -2.51 -15.66
N ALA A 369 -12.14 -2.10 -14.51
CA ALA A 369 -11.36 -2.98 -13.62
C ALA A 369 -12.09 -4.26 -13.17
N GLY A 370 -13.42 -4.26 -13.19
CA GLY A 370 -14.26 -5.41 -12.82
C GLY A 370 -14.24 -5.72 -11.32
N LEU A 371 -13.64 -4.83 -10.51
CA LEU A 371 -13.42 -5.03 -9.09
C LEU A 371 -14.66 -4.63 -8.29
N ASN A 372 -15.11 -5.54 -7.42
CA ASN A 372 -16.18 -5.27 -6.47
C ASN A 372 -15.56 -4.82 -5.14
N VAL A 373 -15.83 -3.57 -4.76
CA VAL A 373 -15.31 -2.94 -3.55
C VAL A 373 -16.44 -2.75 -2.55
N PRO A 374 -16.32 -3.19 -1.28
CA PRO A 374 -17.31 -2.90 -0.25
C PRO A 374 -17.49 -1.39 -0.06
N VAL A 375 -18.73 -0.92 0.02
CA VAL A 375 -19.14 0.46 0.18
C VAL A 375 -18.75 0.91 1.58
N ASP A 376 -17.97 1.98 1.62
CA ASP A 376 -17.66 2.76 2.81
C ASP A 376 -18.30 4.14 2.65
N GLU A 377 -19.41 4.38 3.34
CA GLU A 377 -20.14 5.66 3.28
C GLU A 377 -19.31 6.85 3.81
N THR A 378 -18.25 6.56 4.60
CA THR A 378 -17.33 7.58 5.12
C THR A 378 -16.26 7.99 4.12
N LYS A 379 -16.20 7.32 2.95
CA LYS A 379 -15.25 7.60 1.87
C LYS A 379 -15.95 8.06 0.60
N THR A 380 -15.29 8.97 -0.10
CA THR A 380 -15.63 9.35 -1.47
C THR A 380 -15.30 8.19 -2.41
N LEU A 381 -15.89 8.15 -3.60
CA LEU A 381 -15.57 7.14 -4.61
C LEU A 381 -14.09 7.12 -4.98
N GLN A 382 -13.42 8.28 -4.92
CA GLN A 382 -11.98 8.39 -5.13
C GLN A 382 -11.19 7.66 -4.04
N GLU A 383 -11.48 7.95 -2.76
CA GLU A 383 -10.82 7.29 -1.62
C GLU A 383 -11.11 5.78 -1.63
N LEU A 384 -12.36 5.41 -1.91
CA LEU A 384 -12.80 4.03 -1.96
C LEU A 384 -12.12 3.22 -3.06
N GLY A 385 -11.96 3.81 -4.25
CA GLY A 385 -11.20 3.22 -5.35
C GLY A 385 -9.71 3.09 -5.00
N ALA A 386 -9.10 4.14 -4.45
CA ALA A 386 -7.67 4.19 -4.16
C ALA A 386 -7.23 3.15 -3.12
N ASP A 387 -8.07 2.87 -2.11
CA ASP A 387 -7.83 1.82 -1.11
C ASP A 387 -7.76 0.41 -1.72
N HIS A 388 -8.38 0.24 -2.89
CA HIS A 388 -8.49 -1.04 -3.59
C HIS A 388 -7.69 -1.05 -4.90
N GLY A 389 -6.71 -0.16 -5.03
CA GLY A 389 -5.79 -0.11 -6.17
C GLY A 389 -6.41 0.44 -7.46
N ILE A 390 -7.58 1.10 -7.37
CA ILE A 390 -8.22 1.77 -8.50
C ILE A 390 -7.95 3.27 -8.38
N ASP A 391 -7.04 3.76 -9.21
CA ASP A 391 -6.71 5.19 -9.21
C ASP A 391 -7.74 5.98 -10.04
N ILE A 392 -8.45 6.90 -9.38
CA ILE A 392 -9.39 7.82 -10.04
C ILE A 392 -8.77 9.21 -9.96
N ARG A 393 -8.37 9.72 -11.13
CA ARG A 393 -7.72 11.03 -11.27
C ARG A 393 -8.50 12.14 -10.56
N ALA A 394 -7.88 12.88 -9.65
CA ALA A 394 -8.43 14.14 -9.13
C ALA A 394 -7.36 15.22 -8.94
N ASP A 395 -7.09 15.98 -10.00
CA ASP A 395 -6.07 17.03 -10.06
C ASP A 395 -6.25 18.21 -9.06
N CYS A 396 -7.30 18.19 -8.24
CA CYS A 396 -7.61 19.25 -7.28
C CYS A 396 -7.51 18.79 -5.82
N GLY A 397 -6.90 17.62 -5.56
CA GLY A 397 -6.77 17.08 -4.20
C GLY A 397 -8.12 16.82 -3.51
N GLY A 398 -9.15 16.56 -4.30
CA GLY A 398 -10.50 16.28 -3.81
C GLY A 398 -11.40 17.50 -3.55
N MET A 399 -10.96 18.71 -3.88
CA MET A 399 -11.76 19.95 -3.67
C MET A 399 -13.00 20.09 -4.59
N GLY A 400 -13.19 19.20 -5.56
CA GLY A 400 -14.36 19.23 -6.45
C GLY A 400 -14.32 20.28 -7.57
N VAL A 401 -13.26 21.07 -7.71
CA VAL A 401 -13.23 22.23 -8.63
C VAL A 401 -12.73 21.95 -10.06
N CYS A 402 -12.11 20.78 -10.31
CA CYS A 402 -11.48 20.50 -11.62
C CYS A 402 -12.32 19.67 -12.59
N GLY A 403 -13.32 18.91 -12.09
CA GLY A 403 -14.13 18.01 -12.91
C GLY A 403 -13.45 16.74 -13.43
N LYS A 404 -12.15 16.54 -13.17
CA LYS A 404 -11.34 15.47 -13.80
C LYS A 404 -11.50 14.09 -13.18
N CYS A 405 -12.12 14.01 -12.00
CA CYS A 405 -12.52 12.76 -11.33
C CYS A 405 -13.90 12.29 -11.74
N ARG A 406 -14.41 12.77 -12.88
CA ARG A 406 -15.75 12.45 -13.34
C ARG A 406 -15.88 10.97 -13.62
N VAL A 407 -16.87 10.36 -13.00
CA VAL A 407 -17.26 8.97 -13.17
C VAL A 407 -18.73 8.89 -13.52
N LEU A 408 -19.12 7.81 -14.19
CA LEU A 408 -20.52 7.50 -14.44
C LEU A 408 -21.00 6.54 -13.37
N VAL A 409 -22.13 6.85 -12.72
CA VAL A 409 -22.64 6.07 -11.61
C VAL A 409 -24.03 5.52 -11.90
N HIS A 410 -24.28 4.29 -11.47
CA HIS A 410 -25.58 3.64 -11.65
C HIS A 410 -25.88 2.61 -10.55
N PRO A 411 -27.06 2.60 -9.91
CA PRO A 411 -28.12 3.60 -10.05
C PRO A 411 -27.77 4.87 -9.24
N GLN A 412 -28.11 6.05 -9.77
CA GLN A 412 -27.80 7.34 -9.12
C GLN A 412 -28.39 7.48 -7.71
N THR A 413 -29.49 6.77 -7.43
CA THR A 413 -30.16 6.75 -6.12
C THR A 413 -29.32 6.16 -4.99
N ASN A 414 -28.23 5.46 -5.32
CA ASN A 414 -27.36 4.78 -4.35
C ASN A 414 -26.10 5.60 -4.04
N PHE A 415 -26.18 6.92 -4.19
CA PHE A 415 -25.11 7.85 -3.90
C PHE A 415 -25.58 8.97 -2.97
N SER A 416 -24.63 9.67 -2.37
CA SER A 416 -24.89 10.91 -1.65
C SER A 416 -25.63 11.93 -2.54
N PRO A 417 -26.38 12.88 -1.96
CA PRO A 417 -26.87 14.04 -2.69
C PRO A 417 -25.73 14.75 -3.44
N LEU A 418 -26.07 15.45 -4.53
CA LEU A 418 -25.12 16.30 -5.24
C LEU A 418 -24.58 17.37 -4.28
N SER A 419 -23.26 17.51 -4.20
CA SER A 419 -22.65 18.61 -3.45
C SER A 419 -22.68 19.92 -4.24
N ASP A 420 -22.53 21.06 -3.57
CA ASP A 420 -22.42 22.37 -4.24
C ASP A 420 -21.29 22.37 -5.28
N ALA A 421 -20.17 21.73 -4.98
CA ALA A 421 -19.05 21.57 -5.92
C ALA A 421 -19.41 20.74 -7.16
N GLU A 422 -20.30 19.74 -7.03
CA GLU A 422 -20.82 19.00 -8.19
C GLU A 422 -21.77 19.85 -9.03
N LEU A 423 -22.61 20.67 -8.40
CA LEU A 423 -23.54 21.58 -9.09
C LEU A 423 -22.82 22.69 -9.85
N ASP A 424 -21.67 23.15 -9.34
CA ASP A 424 -20.86 24.19 -9.98
C ASP A 424 -20.08 23.68 -11.21
N VAL A 425 -19.80 22.37 -11.29
CA VAL A 425 -18.91 21.77 -12.28
C VAL A 425 -19.64 20.92 -13.32
N LEU A 426 -20.73 20.26 -12.97
CA LEU A 426 -21.49 19.37 -13.86
C LEU A 426 -22.69 20.08 -14.49
N THR A 427 -22.95 19.83 -15.77
CA THR A 427 -24.15 20.37 -16.44
C THR A 427 -25.41 19.57 -16.06
N PRO A 428 -26.63 20.16 -16.18
CA PRO A 428 -27.88 19.44 -15.93
C PRO A 428 -28.00 18.12 -16.69
N ASP A 429 -27.60 18.09 -17.97
CA ASP A 429 -27.63 16.89 -18.81
C ASP A 429 -26.64 15.82 -18.32
N GLN A 430 -25.43 16.23 -17.90
CA GLN A 430 -24.43 15.30 -17.34
C GLN A 430 -24.91 14.66 -16.03
N MET A 431 -25.56 15.44 -15.18
CA MET A 431 -26.16 14.93 -13.95
C MET A 431 -27.31 13.97 -14.26
N ALA A 432 -28.16 14.29 -15.23
CA ALA A 432 -29.24 13.41 -15.68
C ALA A 432 -28.72 12.06 -16.18
N ASP A 433 -27.58 12.06 -16.88
CA ASP A 433 -26.90 10.85 -17.39
C ASP A 433 -26.08 10.09 -16.33
N GLY A 434 -26.08 10.55 -15.08
CA GLY A 434 -25.42 9.87 -13.95
C GLY A 434 -23.94 10.19 -13.81
N SER A 435 -23.47 11.30 -14.38
CA SER A 435 -22.13 11.82 -14.08
C SER A 435 -22.05 12.33 -12.64
N ARG A 436 -20.98 11.96 -11.94
CA ARG A 436 -20.64 12.44 -10.60
C ARG A 436 -19.15 12.75 -10.52
N LEU A 437 -18.75 13.58 -9.55
CA LEU A 437 -17.33 13.78 -9.25
C LEU A 437 -16.90 12.76 -8.20
N ALA A 438 -15.99 11.83 -8.55
CA ALA A 438 -15.62 10.74 -7.64
C ALA A 438 -15.01 11.23 -6.32
N CYS A 439 -14.40 12.43 -6.30
CA CYS A 439 -13.86 13.03 -5.09
C CYS A 439 -14.90 13.71 -4.19
N GLN A 440 -16.17 13.74 -4.60
CA GLN A 440 -17.28 14.34 -3.85
C GLN A 440 -18.37 13.31 -3.57
N ALA A 441 -18.67 12.47 -4.56
CA ALA A 441 -19.70 11.46 -4.47
C ALA A 441 -19.29 10.31 -3.55
N ARG A 442 -20.23 9.87 -2.70
CA ARG A 442 -20.08 8.73 -1.79
C ARG A 442 -21.11 7.69 -2.14
N ALA A 443 -20.71 6.43 -2.23
CA ALA A 443 -21.68 5.35 -2.43
C ALA A 443 -22.44 5.10 -1.12
N THR A 444 -23.77 5.05 -1.18
CA THR A 444 -24.66 4.74 -0.04
C THR A 444 -25.34 3.38 -0.21
N GLY A 445 -25.24 2.78 -1.40
CA GLY A 445 -25.76 1.46 -1.74
C GLY A 445 -24.90 0.78 -2.80
N THR A 446 -25.27 -0.46 -3.16
CA THR A 446 -24.62 -1.20 -4.25
C THR A 446 -24.75 -0.43 -5.56
N ALA A 447 -23.64 -0.18 -6.22
CA ALA A 447 -23.62 0.61 -7.43
C ALA A 447 -22.51 0.17 -8.38
N ARG A 448 -22.67 0.51 -9.65
CA ARG A 448 -21.62 0.46 -10.66
C ARG A 448 -21.06 1.85 -10.82
N VAL A 449 -19.74 1.95 -10.82
CA VAL A 449 -19.00 3.16 -11.13
C VAL A 449 -18.16 2.85 -12.35
N THR A 450 -18.57 3.38 -13.49
CA THR A 450 -17.80 3.28 -14.72
C THR A 450 -16.82 4.44 -14.75
N ILE A 451 -15.54 4.08 -14.68
CA ILE A 451 -14.41 4.95 -14.88
C ILE A 451 -14.16 4.98 -16.38
N PRO A 452 -14.29 6.13 -17.07
CA PRO A 452 -13.99 6.21 -18.49
C PRO A 452 -12.55 5.75 -18.78
N ASP A 453 -12.36 4.95 -19.85
CA ASP A 453 -11.10 4.27 -20.23
C ASP A 453 -9.85 5.16 -20.30
N THR A 454 -10.00 6.48 -20.27
CA THR A 454 -8.92 7.46 -20.11
C THR A 454 -8.22 7.49 -18.76
N LEU A 455 -8.69 6.73 -17.76
CA LEU A 455 -8.24 6.83 -16.37
C LEU A 455 -7.66 5.55 -15.75
N ALA A 456 -7.74 4.38 -16.40
CA ALA A 456 -7.16 3.12 -15.90
C ALA A 456 -5.89 2.74 -16.68
N GLU A 457 -4.79 2.55 -15.95
CA GLU A 457 -3.45 2.01 -16.31
C GLU A 457 -2.93 2.14 -17.76
N SER A 458 -1.83 2.89 -17.91
CA SER A 458 -0.64 2.55 -18.72
C SER A 458 0.16 3.75 -19.24
N ALA A 459 -0.19 5.01 -18.94
CA ALA A 459 0.56 6.17 -19.45
C ALA A 459 1.56 6.82 -18.48
N GLU A 460 1.33 6.75 -17.17
CA GLU A 460 2.13 7.51 -16.19
C GLU A 460 3.57 7.01 -16.04
N THR A 461 3.83 5.80 -16.53
CA THR A 461 5.11 5.08 -16.47
C THR A 461 5.78 4.97 -17.83
N ARG A 462 5.12 5.43 -18.91
CA ARG A 462 5.66 5.41 -20.27
C ARG A 462 6.92 6.27 -20.35
N GLY A 463 7.96 5.72 -20.98
CA GLY A 463 9.24 6.40 -21.16
C GLY A 463 10.17 6.30 -19.95
N LYS A 464 9.85 5.51 -18.93
CA LYS A 464 10.81 5.16 -17.86
C LYS A 464 11.44 3.79 -18.05
N THR A 465 10.74 2.84 -18.67
CA THR A 465 11.19 1.45 -18.80
C THR A 465 11.94 1.14 -20.10
N GLY A 466 12.09 2.11 -21.02
CA GLY A 466 12.79 1.93 -22.31
C GLY A 466 14.31 1.79 -22.22
N ILE A 467 14.86 1.59 -21.03
CA ILE A 467 16.28 1.40 -20.79
C ILE A 467 16.61 -0.08 -21.00
N ALA A 468 17.60 -0.36 -21.84
CA ALA A 468 18.08 -1.72 -22.09
C ALA A 468 19.58 -1.71 -22.34
N GLY A 469 20.23 -2.85 -22.10
CA GLY A 469 21.64 -3.04 -22.44
C GLY A 469 22.44 -3.69 -21.32
N SER A 470 23.76 -3.63 -21.49
CA SER A 470 24.76 -4.06 -20.53
C SER A 470 25.71 -2.90 -20.29
N TYR A 471 26.02 -2.65 -19.03
CA TYR A 471 26.88 -1.56 -18.57
C TYR A 471 28.17 -2.14 -17.99
N PRO A 472 29.27 -1.37 -17.96
CA PRO A 472 30.46 -1.77 -17.22
C PRO A 472 30.11 -2.11 -15.77
N ALA A 473 30.60 -3.26 -15.29
CA ALA A 473 30.30 -3.78 -13.97
C ALA A 473 31.58 -3.83 -13.13
N ASP A 474 31.66 -2.93 -12.16
CA ASP A 474 32.58 -2.95 -11.02
C ASP A 474 31.77 -2.65 -9.74
N PRO A 475 30.87 -3.57 -9.34
CA PRO A 475 29.89 -3.30 -8.29
C PRO A 475 30.56 -3.15 -6.93
N MET A 476 29.96 -2.33 -6.08
CA MET A 476 30.40 -2.14 -4.68
C MET A 476 30.21 -3.41 -3.84
N ILE A 477 29.25 -4.25 -4.19
CA ILE A 477 28.99 -5.53 -3.54
C ILE A 477 29.46 -6.70 -4.41
N ARG A 478 30.12 -7.67 -3.79
CA ARG A 478 30.64 -8.87 -4.46
C ARG A 478 30.37 -10.11 -3.65
N ARG A 479 30.23 -11.24 -4.35
CA ARG A 479 30.10 -12.58 -3.77
C ARG A 479 31.38 -13.38 -3.96
N PHE A 480 31.85 -14.01 -2.89
CA PHE A 480 33.03 -14.85 -2.87
C PHE A 480 32.63 -16.25 -2.43
N SER A 481 32.63 -17.20 -3.37
CA SER A 481 32.40 -18.61 -3.06
C SER A 481 33.69 -19.22 -2.52
N VAL A 482 33.61 -19.78 -1.33
CA VAL A 482 34.74 -20.40 -0.62
C VAL A 482 34.40 -21.87 -0.38
N ASP A 483 35.29 -22.74 -0.82
CA ASP A 483 35.27 -24.17 -0.52
C ASP A 483 36.55 -24.49 0.27
N GLY A 484 36.41 -24.77 1.57
CA GLY A 484 37.55 -24.74 2.47
C GLY A 484 37.28 -25.32 3.87
N PRO A 485 38.34 -25.56 4.66
CA PRO A 485 38.20 -26.13 5.99
C PRO A 485 37.49 -25.14 6.93
N SER A 486 36.67 -25.64 7.86
CA SER A 486 36.12 -24.82 8.95
C SER A 486 37.24 -24.16 9.77
N PRO A 487 36.98 -23.03 10.48
CA PRO A 487 37.95 -22.40 11.36
C PRO A 487 38.54 -23.42 12.36
N GLY A 488 39.88 -23.54 12.40
CA GLY A 488 40.60 -24.43 13.30
C GLY A 488 40.73 -23.90 14.73
N LEU A 489 41.35 -24.69 15.61
CA LEU A 489 41.72 -24.25 16.97
C LEU A 489 42.73 -23.10 16.90
N LYS A 490 42.56 -22.09 17.76
CA LYS A 490 43.43 -20.90 17.82
C LYS A 490 44.88 -21.31 18.16
N THR A 491 45.84 -20.93 17.33
CA THR A 491 47.30 -21.04 17.54
C THR A 491 47.98 -19.68 17.29
N ASP A 492 49.28 -19.56 17.54
CA ASP A 492 50.05 -18.30 17.35
C ASP A 492 50.04 -17.76 15.89
N HIS A 493 49.52 -18.53 14.94
CA HIS A 493 49.41 -18.19 13.51
C HIS A 493 47.97 -18.22 12.98
N THR A 494 46.94 -18.23 13.84
CA THR A 494 45.53 -18.23 13.41
C THR A 494 44.87 -16.86 13.55
N PRO A 495 43.84 -16.54 12.74
CA PRO A 495 43.10 -15.28 12.81
C PRO A 495 42.53 -15.01 14.20
N GLU A 496 42.49 -13.73 14.61
CA GLU A 496 42.08 -13.34 15.97
C GLU A 496 40.57 -13.49 16.22
N SER A 497 39.76 -13.38 15.17
CA SER A 497 38.30 -13.54 15.17
C SER A 497 37.77 -14.33 13.95
N LEU A 498 36.49 -14.71 13.99
CA LEU A 498 35.82 -15.33 12.82
C LEU A 498 35.75 -14.38 11.62
N VAL A 499 35.61 -13.08 11.86
CA VAL A 499 35.57 -12.07 10.80
C VAL A 499 36.94 -11.97 10.12
N ASP A 500 38.03 -11.94 10.89
CA ASP A 500 39.39 -11.94 10.34
C ASP A 500 39.64 -13.22 9.54
N TRP A 501 39.18 -14.37 10.06
CA TRP A 501 39.28 -15.63 9.34
C TRP A 501 38.53 -15.61 8.00
N LEU A 502 37.31 -15.08 7.97
CA LEU A 502 36.53 -14.92 6.74
C LEU A 502 37.22 -13.95 5.77
N ALA A 503 37.79 -12.86 6.27
CA ALA A 503 38.53 -11.90 5.45
C ALA A 503 39.75 -12.54 4.78
N ASP A 504 40.51 -13.36 5.52
CA ASP A 504 41.65 -14.10 4.99
C ASP A 504 41.25 -15.10 3.90
N GLN A 505 40.05 -15.72 3.99
CA GLN A 505 39.58 -16.66 2.97
C GLN A 505 39.31 -15.98 1.61
N VAL A 506 38.89 -14.71 1.62
CA VAL A 506 38.50 -13.99 0.40
C VAL A 506 39.55 -13.00 -0.08
N GLY A 507 40.53 -12.63 0.77
CA GLY A 507 41.58 -11.68 0.44
C GLY A 507 41.10 -10.23 0.28
N GLU A 508 39.87 -9.93 0.72
CA GLU A 508 39.24 -8.63 0.58
C GLU A 508 39.36 -7.83 1.87
N ARG A 509 40.03 -6.66 1.80
CA ARG A 509 40.24 -5.81 2.97
C ARG A 509 38.93 -5.40 3.64
N ALA A 510 37.88 -5.14 2.87
CA ALA A 510 36.58 -4.74 3.42
C ALA A 510 35.96 -5.85 4.29
N ALA A 511 36.29 -7.13 4.03
CA ALA A 511 35.77 -8.25 4.81
C ALA A 511 36.30 -8.31 6.25
N SER A 512 37.29 -7.47 6.62
CA SER A 512 37.72 -7.31 8.02
C SER A 512 36.70 -6.55 8.88
N MET A 513 35.64 -6.02 8.27
CA MET A 513 34.50 -5.41 8.94
C MET A 513 33.24 -6.22 8.63
N ALA A 514 32.25 -6.17 9.52
CA ALA A 514 30.97 -6.84 9.29
C ALA A 514 29.82 -5.98 9.81
N ASP A 515 28.72 -5.97 9.05
CA ASP A 515 27.48 -5.34 9.45
C ASP A 515 26.91 -6.02 10.72
N PRO A 516 26.26 -5.28 11.64
CA PRO A 516 25.64 -5.89 12.82
C PRO A 516 24.66 -7.03 12.49
N ALA A 517 23.90 -6.95 11.40
CA ALA A 517 23.01 -8.04 10.97
C ALA A 517 23.81 -9.26 10.48
N ALA A 518 24.92 -9.04 9.76
CA ALA A 518 25.84 -10.09 9.36
C ALA A 518 26.48 -10.78 10.58
N LEU A 519 26.90 -10.02 11.60
CA LEU A 519 27.45 -10.57 12.85
C LEU A 519 26.43 -11.44 13.59
N ARG A 520 25.16 -11.01 13.65
CA ARG A 520 24.08 -11.83 14.23
C ARG A 520 23.91 -13.14 13.46
N GLN A 521 24.00 -13.10 12.13
CA GLN A 521 23.94 -14.31 11.31
C GLN A 521 25.15 -15.23 11.58
N LEU A 522 26.37 -14.68 11.52
CA LEU A 522 27.63 -15.40 11.71
C LEU A 522 27.73 -16.07 13.09
N SER A 523 27.13 -15.47 14.13
CA SER A 523 27.11 -16.04 15.48
C SER A 523 26.53 -17.45 15.57
N ARG A 524 25.75 -17.88 14.56
CA ARG A 524 25.05 -19.17 14.52
C ARG A 524 25.79 -20.28 13.77
N TYR A 525 26.87 -19.99 13.03
CA TYR A 525 27.44 -20.92 12.04
C TYR A 525 28.79 -21.56 12.39
N ARG A 526 29.27 -21.40 13.63
CA ARG A 526 30.64 -21.76 14.05
C ARG A 526 31.13 -23.16 13.63
N ASP A 527 30.25 -24.17 13.69
CA ASP A 527 30.66 -25.59 13.54
C ASP A 527 30.43 -26.18 12.13
N SER A 528 29.97 -25.40 11.14
CA SER A 528 29.46 -25.94 9.86
C SER A 528 29.91 -25.23 8.57
N LEU A 529 30.94 -24.38 8.62
CA LEU A 529 31.47 -23.60 7.48
C LEU A 529 32.44 -24.42 6.59
N LYS A 530 31.93 -25.41 5.84
CA LYS A 530 32.72 -26.14 4.82
C LYS A 530 32.65 -25.53 3.42
N ALA A 531 31.46 -25.12 3.00
CA ALA A 531 31.24 -24.46 1.72
C ALA A 531 30.24 -23.33 1.93
N PHE A 532 30.62 -22.11 1.58
CA PHE A 532 29.81 -20.92 1.78
C PHE A 532 30.11 -19.86 0.73
N THR A 533 29.19 -18.91 0.60
CA THR A 533 29.37 -17.70 -0.20
C THR A 533 29.33 -16.51 0.73
N LEU A 534 30.41 -15.72 0.73
CA LEU A 534 30.49 -14.48 1.49
C LEU A 534 30.06 -13.31 0.62
N VAL A 535 29.10 -12.51 1.11
CA VAL A 535 28.65 -11.28 0.45
C VAL A 535 29.34 -10.09 1.13
N VAL A 536 30.20 -9.38 0.40
CA VAL A 536 31.04 -8.29 0.94
C VAL A 536 30.75 -7.01 0.19
N HIS A 537 30.46 -5.93 0.92
CA HIS A 537 30.34 -4.57 0.42
C HIS A 537 31.63 -3.79 0.68
N GLY A 538 32.17 -3.12 -0.34
CA GLY A 538 33.49 -2.48 -0.30
C GLY A 538 33.67 -1.42 0.81
N GLU A 539 32.60 -0.77 1.27
CA GLU A 539 32.67 0.27 2.31
C GLU A 539 32.18 -0.20 3.69
N THR A 540 31.30 -1.20 3.75
CA THR A 540 30.60 -1.60 4.99
C THR A 540 30.87 -3.04 5.39
N GLY A 541 31.73 -3.73 4.64
CA GLY A 541 32.25 -5.06 4.93
C GLY A 541 31.27 -6.19 4.68
N ILE A 542 31.41 -7.26 5.45
CA ILE A 542 30.59 -8.47 5.32
C ILE A 542 29.12 -8.12 5.58
N ARG A 543 28.26 -8.43 4.60
CA ARG A 543 26.81 -8.22 4.64
C ARG A 543 26.06 -9.49 4.97
N ARG A 544 26.49 -10.61 4.41
CA ARG A 544 25.85 -11.93 4.58
C ARG A 544 26.84 -13.07 4.39
N LEU A 545 26.50 -14.20 5.01
CA LEU A 545 27.05 -15.52 4.73
C LEU A 545 25.93 -16.44 4.24
N LEU A 546 26.10 -17.00 3.05
CA LEU A 546 25.17 -17.95 2.44
C LEU A 546 25.78 -19.35 2.45
N LYS A 547 25.00 -20.38 2.73
CA LYS A 547 25.50 -21.76 2.81
C LYS A 547 25.58 -22.38 1.42
N GLY A 548 26.75 -22.85 1.02
CA GLY A 548 27.00 -23.40 -0.31
C GLY A 548 27.38 -22.33 -1.33
N ASP A 549 27.34 -22.71 -2.61
CA ASP A 549 27.72 -21.86 -3.73
C ASP A 549 26.51 -21.09 -4.29
N HIS A 550 26.54 -19.76 -4.14
CA HIS A 550 25.47 -18.85 -4.54
C HIS A 550 26.02 -17.74 -5.45
N THR A 551 26.28 -18.07 -6.71
CA THR A 551 26.93 -17.14 -7.66
C THR A 551 26.01 -16.05 -8.24
N VAL A 552 24.68 -16.22 -8.17
CA VAL A 552 23.72 -15.23 -8.72
C VAL A 552 23.64 -14.01 -7.81
N SER A 553 24.14 -12.87 -8.27
CA SER A 553 24.16 -11.60 -7.55
C SER A 553 23.40 -10.53 -8.34
N LEU A 554 22.27 -10.08 -7.79
CA LEU A 554 21.39 -9.10 -8.43
C LEU A 554 21.37 -7.79 -7.64
N GLY A 555 21.16 -6.69 -8.34
CA GLY A 555 20.94 -5.38 -7.75
C GLY A 555 19.70 -4.72 -8.31
N PHE A 556 19.09 -3.83 -7.52
CA PHE A 556 17.88 -3.12 -7.92
C PHE A 556 18.12 -1.61 -7.91
N ALA A 557 18.07 -0.98 -9.08
CA ALA A 557 18.20 0.46 -9.21
C ALA A 557 16.81 1.11 -9.29
N VAL A 558 16.62 2.25 -8.64
CA VAL A 558 15.32 2.92 -8.50
C VAL A 558 15.44 4.39 -8.87
N ASP A 559 14.56 4.85 -9.76
CA ASP A 559 14.27 6.26 -10.00
C ASP A 559 12.96 6.63 -9.29
N LEU A 560 13.09 7.24 -8.11
CA LEU A 560 12.01 7.67 -7.23
C LEU A 560 11.57 9.10 -7.57
N GLY A 561 10.76 9.22 -8.63
CA GLY A 561 10.17 10.49 -9.04
C GLY A 561 8.93 10.88 -8.21
N THR A 562 8.59 12.16 -8.20
CA THR A 562 7.38 12.68 -7.53
C THR A 562 6.11 12.03 -8.12
N THR A 563 6.02 11.91 -9.44
CA THR A 563 4.83 11.37 -10.11
C THR A 563 4.90 9.85 -10.32
N SER A 564 6.07 9.32 -10.66
CA SER A 564 6.25 7.90 -10.98
C SER A 564 7.57 7.36 -10.47
N VAL A 565 7.54 6.09 -10.07
CA VAL A 565 8.69 5.32 -9.61
C VAL A 565 9.03 4.31 -10.70
N ALA A 566 10.32 4.17 -11.01
CA ALA A 566 10.81 3.14 -11.93
C ALA A 566 11.89 2.30 -11.25
N GLY A 567 11.88 1.01 -11.54
CA GLY A 567 12.79 0.02 -10.99
C GLY A 567 13.49 -0.77 -12.10
N TYR A 568 14.78 -1.04 -11.92
CA TYR A 568 15.64 -1.73 -12.88
C TYR A 568 16.40 -2.84 -12.17
N LEU A 569 16.09 -4.09 -12.51
CA LEU A 569 16.78 -5.25 -11.98
C LEU A 569 18.01 -5.54 -12.85
N CYS A 570 19.19 -5.58 -12.22
CA CYS A 570 20.47 -5.76 -12.90
C CYS A 570 21.21 -7.00 -12.37
N ASP A 571 21.91 -7.71 -13.24
CA ASP A 571 22.91 -8.69 -12.85
C ASP A 571 24.22 -7.93 -12.51
N LEU A 572 24.65 -7.99 -11.25
CA LEU A 572 25.79 -7.22 -10.76
C LEU A 572 27.13 -7.70 -11.31
N ARG A 573 27.20 -8.94 -11.78
CA ARG A 573 28.44 -9.54 -12.31
C ARG A 573 28.64 -9.23 -13.79
N THR A 574 27.57 -9.26 -14.56
CA THR A 574 27.60 -9.05 -16.02
C THR A 574 27.23 -7.63 -16.43
N GLY A 575 26.66 -6.84 -15.50
CA GLY A 575 26.16 -5.49 -15.76
C GLY A 575 24.93 -5.46 -16.66
N LYS A 576 24.28 -6.61 -16.89
CA LYS A 576 23.12 -6.72 -17.76
C LYS A 576 21.85 -6.27 -17.02
N LEU A 577 21.07 -5.39 -17.65
CA LEU A 577 19.71 -5.08 -17.21
C LEU A 577 18.79 -6.25 -17.57
N LEU A 578 18.17 -6.87 -16.57
CA LEU A 578 17.35 -8.07 -16.69
C LEU A 578 15.87 -7.74 -16.88
N ALA A 579 15.36 -6.78 -16.11
CA ALA A 579 13.97 -6.35 -16.16
C ALA A 579 13.87 -4.88 -15.76
N ALA A 580 12.86 -4.20 -16.29
CA ALA A 580 12.50 -2.84 -15.92
C ALA A 580 10.98 -2.76 -15.79
N ASP A 581 10.52 -2.14 -14.71
CA ASP A 581 9.10 -1.84 -14.51
C ASP A 581 8.93 -0.47 -13.86
N ALA A 582 7.74 0.10 -13.95
CA ALA A 582 7.44 1.38 -13.34
C ALA A 582 5.98 1.44 -12.87
N CYS A 583 5.74 2.23 -11.83
CA CYS A 583 4.42 2.47 -11.26
C CYS A 583 4.22 3.96 -10.96
N VAL A 584 2.97 4.32 -10.71
CA VAL A 584 2.64 5.62 -10.13
C VAL A 584 3.24 5.70 -8.73
N ASN A 585 3.77 6.87 -8.34
CA ASN A 585 4.25 7.06 -6.98
C ASN A 585 3.05 7.03 -5.99
N PRO A 586 2.97 6.06 -5.06
CA PRO A 586 1.82 5.92 -4.16
C PRO A 586 1.59 7.13 -3.24
N GLN A 587 2.63 7.95 -3.01
CA GLN A 587 2.56 9.18 -2.22
C GLN A 587 1.68 10.27 -2.86
N ARG A 588 1.41 10.19 -4.18
CA ARG A 588 0.63 11.21 -4.90
C ARG A 588 -0.74 11.47 -4.33
N ARG A 589 -1.37 10.46 -3.72
CA ARG A 589 -2.70 10.59 -3.09
C ARG A 589 -2.76 11.65 -1.98
N PHE A 590 -1.61 12.09 -1.48
CA PHE A 590 -1.48 13.08 -0.40
C PHE A 590 -0.78 14.38 -0.84
N GLY A 591 -0.42 14.51 -2.13
CA GLY A 591 0.24 15.69 -2.66
C GLY A 591 0.80 15.46 -4.07
N GLU A 592 0.47 16.37 -4.99
CA GLU A 592 0.88 16.28 -6.40
C GLU A 592 2.35 16.64 -6.63
N ASP A 593 2.86 17.59 -5.85
CA ASP A 593 4.21 18.12 -5.96
C ASP A 593 5.00 17.99 -4.65
N VAL A 594 6.27 18.38 -4.67
CA VAL A 594 7.13 18.28 -3.48
C VAL A 594 6.67 19.19 -2.33
N ILE A 595 6.14 20.38 -2.63
CA ILE A 595 5.76 21.38 -1.61
C ILE A 595 4.50 20.96 -0.86
N SER A 596 3.48 20.48 -1.57
CA SER A 596 2.25 19.94 -0.97
C SER A 596 2.55 18.74 -0.08
N ARG A 597 3.50 17.87 -0.46
CA ARG A 597 3.95 16.76 0.39
C ARG A 597 4.69 17.24 1.63
N ILE A 598 5.59 18.21 1.51
CA ILE A 598 6.29 18.80 2.66
C ILE A 598 5.26 19.42 3.62
N SER A 599 4.31 20.19 3.09
CA SER A 599 3.24 20.80 3.88
C SER A 599 2.42 19.75 4.61
N ARG A 600 2.05 18.66 3.93
CA ARG A 600 1.30 17.56 4.53
C ARG A 600 2.09 16.87 5.64
N ILE A 601 3.38 16.61 5.42
CA ILE A 601 4.24 16.00 6.43
C ILE A 601 4.35 16.92 7.66
N ASN A 602 4.50 18.23 7.44
CA ASN A 602 4.58 19.22 8.51
C ASN A 602 3.30 19.32 9.38
N GLU A 603 2.14 18.81 8.92
CA GLU A 603 0.91 18.82 9.71
C GLU A 603 0.98 17.88 10.92
N LYS A 604 1.60 16.70 10.78
CA LYS A 604 1.68 15.67 11.82
C LYS A 604 2.91 14.79 11.62
N GLU A 605 3.65 14.52 12.70
CA GLU A 605 4.85 13.67 12.66
C GLU A 605 4.60 12.29 12.03
N SER A 606 3.45 11.68 12.31
CA SER A 606 3.05 10.37 11.75
C SER A 606 2.93 10.35 10.22
N HIS A 607 2.78 11.50 9.57
CA HIS A 607 2.72 11.58 8.12
C HIS A 607 4.09 11.27 7.49
N LEU A 608 5.21 11.58 8.16
CA LEU A 608 6.53 11.21 7.64
C LEU A 608 6.65 9.69 7.48
N GLU A 609 6.30 8.93 8.51
CA GLU A 609 6.28 7.46 8.48
C GLU A 609 5.33 6.93 7.39
N GLN A 610 4.17 7.56 7.23
CA GLN A 610 3.21 7.20 6.18
C GLN A 610 3.81 7.38 4.77
N PHE A 611 4.43 8.54 4.51
CA PHE A 611 5.04 8.83 3.21
C PHE A 611 6.26 7.93 2.94
N GLN A 612 7.08 7.67 3.96
CA GLN A 612 8.21 6.75 3.89
C GLN A 612 7.73 5.35 3.48
N ARG A 613 6.70 4.84 4.16
CA ARG A 613 6.10 3.52 3.88
C ARG A 613 5.56 3.43 2.46
N LEU A 614 4.85 4.46 1.99
CA LEU A 614 4.30 4.50 0.62
C LEU A 614 5.39 4.46 -0.46
N ALA A 615 6.53 5.11 -0.23
CA ALA A 615 7.68 5.02 -1.14
C ALA A 615 8.25 3.59 -1.15
N ALA A 616 8.45 2.99 0.04
CA ALA A 616 8.93 1.62 0.16
C ALA A 616 7.97 0.60 -0.47
N GLU A 617 6.65 0.76 -0.29
CA GLU A 617 5.61 -0.07 -0.92
C GLU A 617 5.72 -0.01 -2.45
N GLY A 618 5.86 1.19 -3.04
CA GLY A 618 6.06 1.34 -4.48
C GLY A 618 7.31 0.63 -4.98
N ILE A 619 8.44 0.76 -4.28
CA ILE A 619 9.70 0.09 -4.61
C ILE A 619 9.55 -1.43 -4.50
N ASN A 620 8.89 -1.93 -3.45
CA ASN A 620 8.69 -3.36 -3.23
C ASN A 620 7.85 -4.00 -4.33
N ILE A 621 6.76 -3.35 -4.76
CA ILE A 621 5.92 -3.81 -5.88
C ILE A 621 6.76 -3.97 -7.15
N LEU A 622 7.57 -2.95 -7.49
CA LEU A 622 8.42 -2.98 -8.68
C LEU A 622 9.51 -4.05 -8.58
N MET A 623 10.12 -4.20 -7.42
CA MET A 623 11.14 -5.21 -7.17
C MET A 623 10.57 -6.61 -7.37
N THR A 624 9.41 -6.92 -6.78
CA THR A 624 8.73 -8.21 -6.95
C THR A 624 8.41 -8.48 -8.42
N ARG A 625 7.78 -7.52 -9.13
CA ARG A 625 7.44 -7.70 -10.55
C ARG A 625 8.66 -7.93 -11.44
N CYS A 626 9.75 -7.20 -11.20
CA CYS A 626 10.99 -7.39 -11.95
C CYS A 626 11.66 -8.74 -11.66
N LEU A 627 11.63 -9.18 -10.40
CA LEU A 627 12.14 -10.49 -9.99
C LEU A 627 11.34 -11.64 -10.61
N GLU A 628 10.01 -11.51 -10.66
CA GLU A 628 9.12 -12.46 -11.33
C GLU A 628 9.42 -12.55 -12.83
N GLN A 629 9.58 -11.39 -13.50
CA GLN A 629 9.96 -11.35 -14.93
C GLN A 629 11.31 -12.01 -15.20
N ALA A 630 12.26 -11.91 -14.26
CA ALA A 630 13.58 -12.52 -14.36
C ALA A 630 13.65 -13.97 -13.84
N GLY A 631 12.58 -14.49 -13.22
CA GLY A 631 12.58 -15.81 -12.60
C GLY A 631 13.54 -15.94 -11.41
N ALA A 632 13.77 -14.87 -10.66
CA ALA A 632 14.74 -14.81 -9.57
C ALA A 632 14.07 -14.62 -8.19
N PRO A 633 14.62 -15.20 -7.11
CA PRO A 633 14.09 -15.00 -5.76
C PRO A 633 14.56 -13.68 -5.14
N HIS A 634 13.78 -13.12 -4.21
CA HIS A 634 14.17 -11.92 -3.44
C HIS A 634 15.54 -12.04 -2.76
N ALA A 635 15.93 -13.25 -2.32
CA ALA A 635 17.24 -13.51 -1.69
C ALA A 635 18.45 -13.28 -2.63
N ALA A 636 18.23 -13.18 -3.94
CA ALA A 636 19.26 -12.88 -4.93
C ALA A 636 19.64 -11.39 -4.98
N ILE A 637 18.81 -10.50 -4.41
CA ILE A 637 19.12 -9.08 -4.29
C ILE A 637 20.24 -8.91 -3.26
N ASP A 638 21.34 -8.32 -3.70
CA ASP A 638 22.47 -7.98 -2.86
C ASP A 638 22.55 -6.50 -2.55
N GLU A 639 22.06 -5.62 -3.43
CA GLU A 639 22.15 -4.17 -3.25
C GLU A 639 21.01 -3.43 -3.94
N VAL A 640 20.62 -2.30 -3.36
CA VAL A 640 19.65 -1.37 -3.95
C VAL A 640 20.30 0.00 -4.11
N ALA A 641 20.10 0.66 -5.24
CA ALA A 641 20.49 2.05 -5.46
C ALA A 641 19.25 2.88 -5.78
N VAL A 642 19.11 4.07 -5.17
CA VAL A 642 17.95 4.94 -5.35
C VAL A 642 18.41 6.33 -5.73
N CYS A 643 17.82 6.89 -6.78
CA CYS A 643 17.90 8.30 -7.13
C CYS A 643 16.51 8.93 -7.06
N GLY A 644 16.47 10.26 -6.95
CA GLY A 644 15.25 11.05 -6.90
C GLY A 644 15.58 12.46 -6.45
N ASN A 645 14.63 13.38 -6.58
CA ASN A 645 14.82 14.73 -6.06
C ASN A 645 15.05 14.67 -4.54
N THR A 646 15.62 15.75 -4.00
CA THR A 646 16.04 15.83 -2.60
C THR A 646 14.90 15.51 -1.62
N THR A 647 13.69 16.01 -1.88
CA THR A 647 12.51 15.70 -1.06
C THR A 647 12.19 14.22 -1.07
N MET A 648 12.14 13.59 -2.24
CA MET A 648 11.83 12.16 -2.36
C MET A 648 12.84 11.29 -1.63
N GLN A 649 14.13 11.59 -1.76
CA GLN A 649 15.17 10.82 -1.07
C GLN A 649 15.14 11.02 0.45
N GLN A 650 14.94 12.24 0.95
CA GLN A 650 14.85 12.49 2.39
C GLN A 650 13.63 11.81 3.01
N VAL A 651 12.47 11.89 2.35
CA VAL A 651 11.24 11.23 2.81
C VAL A 651 11.41 9.71 2.82
N PHE A 652 12.00 9.13 1.77
CA PHE A 652 12.28 7.70 1.73
C PHE A 652 13.27 7.26 2.82
N ALA A 653 14.26 8.10 3.15
CA ALA A 653 15.19 7.88 4.26
C ALA A 653 14.58 8.05 5.66
N GLY A 654 13.30 8.41 5.77
CA GLY A 654 12.66 8.70 7.05
C GLY A 654 13.14 10.01 7.70
N TRP A 655 13.67 10.94 6.90
CA TRP A 655 14.12 12.26 7.37
C TRP A 655 13.07 13.32 7.09
N HIS A 656 12.74 14.11 8.10
CA HIS A 656 11.73 15.16 8.01
C HIS A 656 12.13 16.26 6.99
N PRO A 657 11.29 16.57 5.97
CA PRO A 657 11.69 17.42 4.86
C PRO A 657 11.41 18.92 5.07
N ASN A 658 10.97 19.36 6.25
CA ASN A 658 10.61 20.77 6.55
C ASN A 658 11.64 21.80 6.04
N GLY A 659 12.94 21.52 6.20
CA GLY A 659 14.01 22.42 5.76
C GLY A 659 14.02 22.70 4.25
N LEU A 660 13.40 21.85 3.44
CA LEU A 660 13.24 22.04 1.99
C LEU A 660 12.05 22.94 1.63
N GLY A 661 11.07 23.08 2.53
CA GLY A 661 9.89 23.93 2.31
C GLY A 661 10.08 25.37 2.76
N VAL A 662 11.17 25.66 3.47
CA VAL A 662 11.42 26.97 4.09
C VAL A 662 12.79 27.47 3.68
N PHE A 663 12.87 28.73 3.24
CA PHE A 663 14.14 29.39 2.93
C PHE A 663 15.10 29.29 4.13
N PRO A 664 16.37 28.88 3.94
CA PRO A 664 17.14 28.81 2.69
C PRO A 664 17.13 27.46 1.94
N TYR A 665 16.12 26.61 2.14
CA TYR A 665 15.90 25.38 1.36
C TYR A 665 17.06 24.37 1.41
N PHE A 666 17.76 24.28 2.54
CA PHE A 666 18.94 23.41 2.61
C PHE A 666 18.56 21.92 2.68
N PRO A 667 19.23 21.05 1.90
CA PRO A 667 19.18 19.62 2.12
C PRO A 667 19.81 19.29 3.48
N LEU A 668 19.34 18.23 4.13
CA LEU A 668 19.92 17.77 5.41
C LEU A 668 21.38 17.30 5.23
N THR A 669 21.69 16.64 4.12
CA THR A 669 23.03 16.24 3.72
C THR A 669 23.12 16.13 2.20
N LEU A 670 24.27 16.45 1.63
CA LEU A 670 24.55 16.24 0.21
C LEU A 670 24.93 14.78 -0.11
N THR A 671 25.45 14.06 0.89
CA THR A 671 25.91 12.68 0.74
C THR A 671 25.26 11.84 1.84
N PRO A 672 24.11 11.21 1.56
CA PRO A 672 23.47 10.30 2.52
C PRO A 672 24.38 9.11 2.87
N PRO A 673 24.26 8.54 4.07
CA PRO A 673 24.94 7.30 4.41
C PRO A 673 24.34 6.13 3.62
N VAL A 674 25.03 4.99 3.63
CA VAL A 674 24.45 3.72 3.16
C VAL A 674 23.50 3.20 4.23
N PHE A 675 22.27 2.88 3.83
CA PHE A 675 21.24 2.34 4.71
C PHE A 675 21.15 0.82 4.59
N ASN A 676 20.42 0.21 5.52
CA ASN A 676 20.01 -1.18 5.39
C ASN A 676 18.57 -1.25 4.87
N ALA A 677 18.27 -2.24 4.03
CA ALA A 677 16.94 -2.48 3.49
C ALA A 677 15.87 -2.60 4.60
N GLY A 678 16.24 -3.20 5.74
CA GLY A 678 15.37 -3.32 6.91
C GLY A 678 14.99 -1.98 7.54
N ASP A 679 15.88 -0.99 7.51
CA ASP A 679 15.62 0.36 8.07
C ASP A 679 14.66 1.14 7.18
N LEU A 680 14.58 0.79 5.89
CA LEU A 680 13.78 1.49 4.88
C LEU A 680 12.50 0.73 4.49
N GLY A 681 12.21 -0.40 5.14
CA GLY A 681 10.99 -1.18 4.87
C GLY A 681 10.99 -1.89 3.51
N LEU A 682 12.16 -2.19 2.95
CA LEU A 682 12.27 -2.92 1.69
C LEU A 682 12.13 -4.44 1.92
N ALA A 683 11.32 -5.08 1.08
CA ALA A 683 10.99 -6.51 1.13
C ALA A 683 12.12 -7.38 0.54
N THR A 684 13.30 -7.31 1.16
CA THR A 684 14.47 -8.15 0.85
C THR A 684 15.19 -8.49 2.15
N ASP A 685 16.35 -9.13 2.08
CA ASP A 685 17.14 -9.40 3.28
C ASP A 685 17.47 -8.07 4.01
N PRO A 686 17.20 -7.94 5.33
CA PRO A 686 17.36 -6.69 6.05
C PRO A 686 18.78 -6.10 5.97
N ALA A 687 19.81 -6.92 5.75
CA ALA A 687 21.21 -6.50 5.66
C ALA A 687 21.62 -6.05 4.25
N VAL A 688 20.71 -6.05 3.26
CA VAL A 688 21.00 -5.52 1.92
C VAL A 688 21.28 -4.01 2.02
N PRO A 689 22.47 -3.53 1.59
CA PRO A 689 22.75 -2.11 1.55
C PRO A 689 21.85 -1.38 0.54
N VAL A 690 21.44 -0.18 0.92
CA VAL A 690 20.69 0.76 0.09
C VAL A 690 21.49 2.04 -0.06
N PHE A 691 21.95 2.31 -1.27
CA PHE A 691 22.69 3.51 -1.63
C PHE A 691 21.72 4.59 -2.15
N LEU A 692 21.69 5.74 -1.48
CA LEU A 692 20.98 6.92 -1.97
C LEU A 692 21.94 7.84 -2.74
N MET A 693 21.53 8.29 -3.91
CA MET A 693 22.34 9.17 -4.75
C MET A 693 22.62 10.52 -4.07
N PRO A 694 23.86 11.02 -4.14
CA PRO A 694 24.19 12.36 -3.66
C PRO A 694 23.30 13.44 -4.30
N VAL A 695 22.92 14.45 -3.52
CA VAL A 695 22.11 15.60 -3.95
C VAL A 695 22.97 16.85 -4.08
N VAL A 696 22.52 17.84 -4.86
CA VAL A 696 23.25 19.09 -5.10
C VAL A 696 22.70 20.24 -4.25
N SER A 697 21.37 20.36 -4.17
CA SER A 697 20.69 21.42 -3.41
C SER A 697 19.31 20.94 -2.90
N GLY A 698 18.51 21.83 -2.33
CA GLY A 698 17.15 21.48 -1.88
C GLY A 698 16.20 21.09 -3.02
N PHE A 699 16.43 21.62 -4.23
CA PHE A 699 15.59 21.39 -5.40
C PHE A 699 16.31 20.71 -6.57
N VAL A 700 17.62 20.41 -6.42
CA VAL A 700 18.41 19.64 -7.40
C VAL A 700 18.94 18.39 -6.71
N GLY A 701 18.32 17.25 -6.99
CA GLY A 701 18.53 16.02 -6.24
C GLY A 701 19.44 14.99 -6.91
N GLY A 702 19.27 13.75 -6.47
CA GLY A 702 20.07 12.61 -6.91
C GLY A 702 19.67 12.09 -8.28
N ASP A 703 18.43 12.38 -8.73
CA ASP A 703 17.98 12.19 -10.10
C ASP A 703 18.78 13.05 -11.09
N THR A 704 18.97 14.34 -10.79
CA THR A 704 19.83 15.22 -11.59
C THR A 704 21.29 14.74 -11.56
N MET A 705 21.79 14.33 -10.39
CA MET A 705 23.13 13.75 -10.28
C MET A 705 23.29 12.49 -11.14
N ALA A 706 22.29 11.61 -11.13
CA ALA A 706 22.26 10.43 -11.99
C ALA A 706 22.28 10.82 -13.47
N ALA A 707 21.49 11.82 -13.88
CA ALA A 707 21.51 12.34 -15.24
C ALA A 707 22.89 12.89 -15.66
N ILE A 708 23.60 13.58 -14.75
CA ILE A 708 24.97 14.05 -14.96
C ILE A 708 25.93 12.88 -15.18
N LEU A 709 25.86 11.82 -14.37
CA LEU A 709 26.70 10.63 -14.53
C LEU A 709 26.46 9.91 -15.86
N ALA A 710 25.24 9.95 -16.37
CA ALA A 710 24.89 9.27 -17.62
C ALA A 710 25.36 10.03 -18.88
N ASP A 711 25.30 11.37 -18.93
CA ASP A 711 25.85 12.14 -20.08
C ASP A 711 27.36 12.46 -19.95
N ARG A 712 27.86 12.56 -18.71
CA ARG A 712 29.23 12.93 -18.32
C ARG A 712 29.71 14.27 -18.91
N PRO A 713 28.95 15.38 -18.73
CA PRO A 713 29.32 16.68 -19.29
C PRO A 713 30.69 17.18 -18.79
N HIS A 714 31.04 16.89 -17.54
CA HIS A 714 32.31 17.29 -16.91
C HIS A 714 33.56 16.58 -17.44
N GLU A 715 33.44 15.70 -18.42
CA GLU A 715 34.57 15.05 -19.09
C GLU A 715 34.78 15.54 -20.53
N ARG A 716 33.83 16.35 -21.04
CA ARG A 716 33.81 16.80 -22.43
C ARG A 716 34.37 18.22 -22.55
N ASP A 717 34.97 18.52 -23.69
CA ASP A 717 35.29 19.91 -24.08
C ASP A 717 34.02 20.67 -24.50
N GLU A 718 33.15 19.97 -25.22
CA GLU A 718 31.86 20.47 -25.69
C GLU A 718 30.98 20.94 -24.53
N THR A 719 30.27 22.04 -24.75
CA THR A 719 29.28 22.52 -23.78
C THR A 719 28.00 21.71 -23.90
N SER A 720 27.66 21.00 -22.84
CA SER A 720 26.40 20.25 -22.69
C SER A 720 25.38 21.03 -21.86
N LEU A 721 24.14 21.05 -22.32
CA LEU A 721 22.95 21.43 -21.56
C LEU A 721 22.09 20.18 -21.35
N ILE A 722 21.86 19.76 -20.12
CA ILE A 722 20.87 18.73 -19.77
C ILE A 722 19.63 19.46 -19.25
N VAL A 723 18.48 19.13 -19.82
CA VAL A 723 17.17 19.64 -19.39
C VAL A 723 16.29 18.45 -19.06
N ASP A 724 16.06 18.22 -17.77
CA ASP A 724 15.04 17.27 -17.31
C ASP A 724 13.71 18.01 -17.21
N ILE A 725 12.73 17.55 -17.98
CA ILE A 725 11.43 18.20 -18.06
C ILE A 725 10.40 17.31 -17.38
N GLY A 726 10.03 17.69 -16.16
CA GLY A 726 8.90 17.15 -15.41
C GLY A 726 8.10 18.26 -14.73
N THR A 727 7.50 17.94 -13.59
CA THR A 727 6.79 18.90 -12.73
C THR A 727 7.71 20.06 -12.31
N ASN A 728 8.98 19.74 -12.09
CA ASN A 728 10.08 20.68 -12.01
C ASN A 728 10.90 20.59 -13.32
N GLY A 729 11.53 21.70 -13.69
CA GLY A 729 12.49 21.74 -14.78
C GLY A 729 13.90 21.82 -14.23
N GLU A 730 14.56 20.69 -13.98
CA GLU A 730 15.96 20.67 -13.59
C GLU A 730 16.87 20.88 -14.80
N VAL A 731 17.78 21.85 -14.69
CA VAL A 731 18.68 22.24 -15.78
C VAL A 731 20.11 22.15 -15.31
N VAL A 732 20.96 21.49 -16.09
CA VAL A 732 22.41 21.42 -15.87
C VAL A 732 23.13 21.94 -17.11
N LEU A 733 24.06 22.87 -16.92
CA LEU A 733 24.91 23.41 -17.97
C LEU A 733 26.37 23.20 -17.59
N GLY A 734 27.19 22.73 -18.52
CA GLY A 734 28.63 22.75 -18.33
C GLY A 734 29.42 21.84 -19.24
N ASN A 735 30.70 21.74 -18.90
CA ASN A 735 31.72 20.95 -19.59
C ASN A 735 32.83 20.60 -18.58
N ARG A 736 34.02 20.19 -19.04
CA ARG A 736 35.17 19.89 -18.17
C ARG A 736 35.65 21.04 -17.27
N GLU A 737 35.34 22.28 -17.60
CA GLU A 737 35.72 23.45 -16.79
C GLU A 737 34.84 23.60 -15.54
N GLY A 738 33.61 23.07 -15.58
CA GLY A 738 32.71 23.07 -14.44
C GLY A 738 31.25 22.84 -14.81
N LEU A 739 30.46 22.52 -13.79
CA LEU A 739 29.03 22.26 -13.90
C LEU A 739 28.22 23.27 -13.08
N TRP A 740 27.09 23.65 -13.66
CA TRP A 740 26.16 24.62 -13.14
C TRP A 740 24.78 24.00 -13.16
N ALA A 741 23.98 24.18 -12.11
CA ALA A 741 22.66 23.60 -12.04
C ALA A 741 21.64 24.56 -11.44
N THR A 742 20.39 24.45 -11.88
CA THR A 742 19.25 25.13 -11.27
C THR A 742 17.99 24.27 -11.40
N SER A 743 16.94 24.64 -10.68
CA SER A 743 15.61 24.06 -10.82
C SER A 743 14.62 25.18 -11.15
N CYS A 744 13.79 24.94 -12.16
CA CYS A 744 12.79 25.87 -12.65
C CYS A 744 11.39 25.38 -12.24
N ALA A 745 10.56 26.27 -11.69
CA ALA A 745 9.16 25.99 -11.41
C ALA A 745 8.33 26.00 -12.71
N THR A 746 8.47 24.95 -13.53
CA THR A 746 7.73 24.77 -14.79
C THR A 746 6.26 24.46 -14.54
N GLY A 747 5.93 23.88 -13.39
CA GLY A 747 4.56 23.53 -13.02
C GLY A 747 4.01 22.35 -13.83
N PRO A 748 2.83 21.83 -13.46
CA PRO A 748 2.32 20.57 -14.01
C PRO A 748 1.64 20.73 -15.39
N ALA A 749 1.66 21.95 -15.97
CA ALA A 749 1.05 22.27 -17.26
C ALA A 749 1.54 21.36 -18.40
N LEU A 750 2.84 21.06 -18.39
CA LEU A 750 3.50 20.21 -19.38
C LEU A 750 3.16 18.71 -19.24
N GLU A 751 2.54 18.33 -18.11
CA GLU A 751 2.03 16.97 -17.89
C GLU A 751 0.52 16.86 -18.22
N GLY A 752 -0.10 17.92 -18.75
CA GLY A 752 -1.53 17.98 -19.05
C GLY A 752 -2.40 18.25 -17.81
N ALA A 753 -1.80 18.50 -16.65
CA ALA A 753 -2.48 19.03 -15.47
C ALA A 753 -2.62 20.56 -15.59
N GLN A 754 -3.63 21.15 -14.92
CA GLN A 754 -3.97 22.58 -15.04
C GLN A 754 -4.32 23.12 -16.45
N ILE A 755 -4.32 22.26 -17.47
CA ILE A 755 -4.89 22.53 -18.80
C ILE A 755 -6.34 22.01 -18.85
N SER A 756 -7.25 22.83 -19.39
CA SER A 756 -8.72 22.64 -19.42
C SER A 756 -9.10 21.31 -20.06
N CYS A 757 -8.70 21.09 -21.31
CA CYS A 757 -8.84 19.81 -22.00
C CYS A 757 -7.58 18.93 -21.86
N GLY A 758 -6.78 19.16 -20.81
CA GLY A 758 -5.52 18.49 -20.57
C GLY A 758 -5.67 17.07 -20.03
N MET A 759 -4.97 16.14 -20.68
CA MET A 759 -4.89 14.73 -20.28
C MET A 759 -3.47 14.20 -20.40
N ARG A 760 -3.23 12.98 -19.92
CA ARG A 760 -1.92 12.33 -20.06
C ARG A 760 -1.77 11.71 -21.45
N ALA A 761 -0.55 11.30 -21.80
CA ALA A 761 -0.23 10.63 -23.06
C ALA A 761 -0.74 9.16 -23.11
N VAL A 762 -2.06 8.97 -23.01
CA VAL A 762 -2.79 7.70 -23.21
C VAL A 762 -3.41 7.63 -24.61
N SER A 763 -3.96 6.47 -24.99
CA SER A 763 -4.80 6.35 -26.19
C SER A 763 -5.94 7.38 -26.15
N GLY A 764 -6.24 8.02 -27.28
CA GLY A 764 -7.24 9.10 -27.34
C GLY A 764 -6.70 10.50 -27.03
N ALA A 765 -5.46 10.64 -26.52
CA ALA A 765 -4.85 11.96 -26.33
C ALA A 765 -4.27 12.50 -27.65
N ILE A 766 -4.59 13.75 -27.97
CA ILE A 766 -3.89 14.52 -29.01
C ILE A 766 -2.46 14.72 -28.54
N HIS A 767 -1.50 14.15 -29.27
CA HIS A 767 -0.07 14.24 -28.94
C HIS A 767 0.76 15.02 -29.93
N ARG A 768 0.20 15.31 -31.10
CA ARG A 768 0.76 16.20 -32.11
C ARG A 768 -0.32 17.11 -32.66
N ALA A 769 0.09 18.32 -32.98
CA ALA A 769 -0.73 19.31 -33.67
C ALA A 769 0.15 20.17 -34.59
N TRP A 770 -0.40 20.57 -35.73
CA TRP A 770 0.32 21.39 -36.71
C TRP A 770 -0.66 22.30 -37.46
N PRO A 771 -0.19 23.42 -38.01
CA PRO A 771 -1.05 24.27 -38.84
C PRO A 771 -1.43 23.53 -40.14
N ASP A 772 -2.71 23.54 -40.48
CA ASP A 772 -3.19 23.20 -41.81
C ASP A 772 -3.49 24.49 -42.57
N GLU A 773 -2.52 24.93 -43.39
CA GLU A 773 -2.58 26.19 -44.14
C GLU A 773 -3.72 26.21 -45.16
N ASN A 774 -4.15 25.07 -45.69
CA ASN A 774 -5.23 24.99 -46.67
C ASN A 774 -6.60 25.23 -46.02
N LEU A 775 -6.73 24.86 -44.75
CA LEU A 775 -7.98 24.92 -44.00
C LEU A 775 -8.01 26.04 -42.96
N GLY A 776 -6.90 26.77 -42.78
CA GLY A 776 -6.79 27.86 -41.81
C GLY A 776 -6.99 27.42 -40.35
N ARG A 777 -6.80 26.13 -40.06
CA ARG A 777 -7.10 25.50 -38.76
C ARG A 777 -5.96 24.60 -38.29
N VAL A 778 -6.05 24.14 -37.05
CA VAL A 778 -5.06 23.19 -36.50
C VAL A 778 -5.46 21.75 -36.84
N ALA A 779 -4.58 21.02 -37.51
CA ALA A 779 -4.68 19.58 -37.66
C ALA A 779 -3.97 18.87 -36.50
N TYR A 780 -4.36 17.62 -36.20
CA TYR A 780 -3.85 16.89 -35.05
C TYR A 780 -3.77 15.38 -35.27
N GLU A 781 -2.94 14.73 -34.46
CA GLU A 781 -2.80 13.26 -34.38
C GLU A 781 -3.06 12.78 -32.95
N VAL A 782 -3.76 11.66 -32.85
CA VAL A 782 -4.22 11.06 -31.59
C VAL A 782 -3.42 9.78 -31.31
N LEU A 783 -2.98 9.59 -30.06
CA LEU A 783 -2.26 8.38 -29.66
C LEU A 783 -3.15 7.15 -29.76
N GLY A 784 -2.55 6.03 -30.20
CA GLY A 784 -3.23 4.73 -30.34
C GLY A 784 -4.25 4.70 -31.47
N ASN A 785 -4.07 5.51 -32.51
CA ASN A 785 -5.04 5.62 -33.60
C ASN A 785 -4.77 4.62 -34.74
N ASP A 786 -5.49 3.50 -34.73
CA ASP A 786 -5.55 2.52 -35.82
C ASP A 786 -6.58 2.95 -36.90
N GLY A 787 -7.00 4.23 -36.92
CA GLY A 787 -8.07 4.77 -37.76
C GLY A 787 -9.47 4.75 -37.14
N ARG A 788 -9.60 4.49 -35.82
CA ARG A 788 -10.91 4.36 -35.13
C ARG A 788 -11.07 5.24 -33.88
N ASN A 789 -10.00 5.82 -33.35
CA ASN A 789 -10.04 6.51 -32.05
C ASN A 789 -10.24 8.02 -32.21
N ARG A 790 -11.33 8.52 -31.62
CA ARG A 790 -11.65 9.96 -31.52
C ARG A 790 -10.83 10.61 -30.41
N PRO A 791 -10.43 11.90 -30.54
CA PRO A 791 -9.70 12.59 -29.49
C PRO A 791 -10.55 12.74 -28.23
N MET A 792 -9.87 12.75 -27.07
CA MET A 792 -10.49 12.92 -25.75
C MET A 792 -9.91 14.12 -24.98
N GLY A 793 -8.80 14.67 -25.44
CA GLY A 793 -8.09 15.80 -24.82
C GLY A 793 -6.67 15.94 -25.39
N LEU A 794 -5.88 16.81 -24.78
CA LEU A 794 -4.52 17.17 -25.20
C LEU A 794 -3.51 16.67 -24.16
N CYS A 795 -2.48 15.92 -24.58
CA CYS A 795 -1.33 15.67 -23.72
C CYS A 795 -0.30 16.80 -23.79
N GLY A 796 0.70 16.75 -22.93
CA GLY A 796 1.75 17.77 -22.86
C GLY A 796 2.39 18.11 -24.21
N SER A 797 2.67 17.11 -25.06
CA SER A 797 3.30 17.34 -26.36
C SER A 797 2.29 17.95 -27.31
N GLY A 798 1.02 17.51 -27.23
CA GLY A 798 -0.09 18.06 -27.97
C GLY A 798 -0.37 19.52 -27.64
N ILE A 799 -0.27 19.95 -26.37
CA ILE A 799 -0.50 21.36 -26.00
C ILE A 799 0.65 22.28 -26.46
N ILE A 800 1.91 21.82 -26.40
CA ILE A 800 3.05 22.57 -26.96
C ILE A 800 2.87 22.74 -28.46
N ASP A 801 2.59 21.65 -29.16
CA ASP A 801 2.38 21.63 -30.61
C ASP A 801 1.17 22.49 -31.02
N ALA A 802 0.06 22.40 -30.27
CA ALA A 802 -1.13 23.19 -30.54
C ALA A 802 -0.88 24.69 -30.36
N ILE A 803 -0.16 25.09 -29.30
CA ILE A 803 0.18 26.51 -29.11
C ILE A 803 1.14 27.00 -30.19
N ALA A 804 2.12 26.18 -30.60
CA ALA A 804 3.02 26.52 -31.70
C ALA A 804 2.24 26.71 -33.02
N ALA A 805 1.32 25.80 -33.34
CA ALA A 805 0.45 25.90 -34.52
C ALA A 805 -0.47 27.11 -34.46
N LEU A 806 -1.11 27.38 -33.32
CA LEU A 806 -1.99 28.53 -33.12
C LEU A 806 -1.23 29.87 -33.18
N ARG A 807 0.03 29.91 -32.72
CA ARG A 807 0.91 31.06 -32.93
C ARG A 807 1.16 31.25 -34.42
N GLN A 808 1.60 30.22 -35.14
CA GLN A 808 1.87 30.27 -36.58
C GLN A 808 0.67 30.75 -37.41
N LEU A 809 -0.55 30.31 -37.07
CA LEU A 809 -1.78 30.77 -37.74
C LEU A 809 -2.22 32.20 -37.36
N GLY A 810 -1.53 32.84 -36.41
CA GLY A 810 -1.89 34.15 -35.89
C GLY A 810 -3.13 34.15 -34.99
N VAL A 811 -3.56 32.98 -34.50
CA VAL A 811 -4.69 32.84 -33.55
C VAL A 811 -4.27 33.27 -32.16
N ILE A 812 -3.06 32.92 -31.72
CA ILE A 812 -2.48 33.45 -30.49
C ILE A 812 -1.58 34.62 -30.86
N ARG A 813 -1.77 35.77 -30.22
CA ARG A 813 -0.92 36.98 -30.35
C ARG A 813 0.37 36.84 -29.50
N PRO A 814 1.43 37.65 -29.71
CA PRO A 814 2.67 37.53 -28.93
C PRO A 814 2.49 37.62 -27.41
N ASN A 815 1.52 38.41 -26.95
CA ASN A 815 1.17 38.53 -25.53
C ASN A 815 0.32 37.35 -24.98
N GLY A 816 -0.01 36.35 -25.80
CA GLY A 816 -0.82 35.18 -25.46
C GLY A 816 -2.33 35.38 -25.54
N ARG A 817 -2.84 36.56 -25.94
CA ARG A 817 -4.28 36.72 -26.19
C ARG A 817 -4.69 35.97 -27.45
N LEU A 818 -5.88 35.38 -27.43
CA LEU A 818 -6.53 34.87 -28.62
C LEU A 818 -7.02 36.03 -29.48
N ASP A 819 -6.89 35.91 -30.80
CA ASP A 819 -7.37 36.88 -31.77
C ASP A 819 -8.83 36.61 -32.12
N GLU A 820 -9.72 37.48 -31.65
CA GLU A 820 -11.17 37.32 -31.71
C GLU A 820 -11.72 37.35 -33.15
N ALA A 821 -10.92 37.86 -34.10
CA ALA A 821 -11.27 37.88 -35.53
C ALA A 821 -10.96 36.55 -36.26
N ARG A 822 -10.29 35.60 -35.60
CA ARG A 822 -9.88 34.33 -36.21
C ARG A 822 -10.98 33.29 -36.10
N ASP A 823 -11.14 32.53 -37.17
CA ASP A 823 -12.10 31.41 -37.21
C ASP A 823 -11.75 30.35 -36.17
N GLY A 824 -12.77 29.76 -35.54
CA GLY A 824 -12.63 28.80 -34.42
C GLY A 824 -12.36 29.43 -33.04
N VAL A 825 -12.21 30.75 -32.92
CA VAL A 825 -12.10 31.44 -31.61
C VAL A 825 -13.49 31.83 -31.08
N VAL A 826 -13.81 31.35 -29.88
CA VAL A 826 -15.06 31.71 -29.18
C VAL A 826 -14.80 32.84 -28.20
N SER A 827 -15.59 33.91 -28.31
CA SER A 827 -15.49 35.11 -27.45
C SER A 827 -16.61 35.18 -26.42
N ASP A 828 -16.35 35.82 -25.28
CA ASP A 828 -17.39 36.11 -24.28
C ASP A 828 -18.27 37.32 -24.63
N GLN A 829 -19.23 37.66 -23.76
CA GLN A 829 -20.12 38.81 -23.92
C GLN A 829 -19.36 40.16 -23.99
N GLY A 830 -18.13 40.22 -23.48
CA GLY A 830 -17.26 41.39 -23.56
C GLY A 830 -16.41 41.45 -24.82
N GLY A 831 -16.58 40.50 -25.76
CA GLY A 831 -15.80 40.41 -26.98
C GLY A 831 -14.36 39.96 -26.77
N ILE A 832 -14.06 39.25 -25.68
CA ILE A 832 -12.73 38.71 -25.39
C ILE A 832 -12.68 37.24 -25.80
N GLY A 833 -11.70 36.86 -26.63
CA GLY A 833 -11.47 35.47 -27.02
C GLY A 833 -11.11 34.60 -25.81
N ARG A 834 -11.96 33.61 -25.53
CA ARG A 834 -11.84 32.73 -24.34
C ARG A 834 -11.21 31.38 -24.66
N TYR A 835 -11.51 30.79 -25.81
CA TYR A 835 -10.91 29.53 -26.23
C TYR A 835 -10.95 29.35 -27.75
N TYR A 836 -10.08 28.49 -28.24
CA TYR A 836 -10.08 28.00 -29.62
C TYR A 836 -10.53 26.54 -29.64
N THR A 837 -11.49 26.19 -30.50
CA THR A 837 -11.98 24.81 -30.64
C THR A 837 -11.05 24.02 -31.58
N LEU A 838 -10.38 23.02 -31.03
CA LEU A 838 -9.49 22.09 -31.77
C LEU A 838 -10.27 20.93 -32.40
N ALA A 839 -11.24 20.38 -31.66
CA ALA A 839 -12.12 19.33 -32.17
C ALA A 839 -13.55 19.56 -31.66
N ASP A 840 -14.52 19.45 -32.57
CA ASP A 840 -15.93 19.63 -32.25
C ASP A 840 -16.48 18.46 -31.42
N LYS A 841 -17.67 18.68 -30.82
CA LYS A 841 -18.37 17.66 -30.01
C LYS A 841 -18.56 16.33 -30.76
N ASP A 842 -18.87 16.39 -32.06
CA ASP A 842 -19.10 15.20 -32.90
C ASP A 842 -17.81 14.44 -33.22
N GLN A 843 -16.67 15.13 -33.18
CA GLN A 843 -15.35 14.57 -33.42
C GLN A 843 -14.75 13.98 -32.15
N SER A 844 -15.17 14.45 -30.97
CA SER A 844 -14.65 14.05 -29.66
C SER A 844 -15.29 12.75 -29.15
N ALA A 845 -14.50 11.92 -28.47
CA ALA A 845 -15.01 10.72 -27.79
C ALA A 845 -15.70 11.05 -26.45
N THR A 846 -15.52 12.28 -25.93
CA THR A 846 -16.11 12.70 -24.65
C THR A 846 -17.48 13.34 -24.78
N GLY A 847 -17.98 13.53 -26.01
CA GLY A 847 -19.20 14.30 -26.31
C GLY A 847 -19.07 15.81 -26.07
N ASN A 848 -17.91 16.28 -25.61
CA ASN A 848 -17.58 17.69 -25.39
C ASN A 848 -16.54 18.14 -26.41
N GLU A 849 -16.55 19.43 -26.75
CA GLU A 849 -15.50 20.01 -27.59
C GLU A 849 -14.14 19.92 -26.88
N ILE A 850 -13.08 19.76 -27.67
CA ILE A 850 -11.70 19.83 -27.19
C ILE A 850 -11.17 21.18 -27.61
N SER A 851 -10.78 21.99 -26.62
CA SER A 851 -10.38 23.37 -26.84
C SER A 851 -9.08 23.72 -26.12
N VAL A 852 -8.42 24.77 -26.62
CA VAL A 852 -7.32 25.47 -25.94
C VAL A 852 -7.84 26.80 -25.47
N SER A 853 -7.99 26.96 -24.16
CA SER A 853 -8.48 28.18 -23.55
C SER A 853 -7.38 29.21 -23.33
N LEU A 854 -7.77 30.47 -23.14
CA LEU A 854 -6.85 31.54 -22.75
C LEU A 854 -6.14 31.21 -21.43
N LYS A 855 -6.80 30.53 -20.49
CA LYS A 855 -6.19 30.07 -19.23
C LYS A 855 -5.08 29.05 -19.50
N ASP A 856 -5.28 28.14 -20.45
CA ASP A 856 -4.30 27.13 -20.84
C ASP A 856 -3.05 27.78 -21.45
N VAL A 857 -3.27 28.76 -22.33
CA VAL A 857 -2.17 29.56 -22.91
C VAL A 857 -1.36 30.22 -21.81
N ARG A 858 -2.00 30.80 -20.78
CA ARG A 858 -1.31 31.43 -19.65
C ARG A 858 -0.47 30.43 -18.85
N GLN A 859 -0.97 29.21 -18.62
CA GLN A 859 -0.20 28.18 -17.92
C GLN A 859 1.06 27.79 -18.69
N ILE A 860 0.96 27.65 -20.02
CA ILE A 860 2.13 27.35 -20.85
C ILE A 860 3.11 28.53 -20.89
N GLN A 861 2.64 29.77 -20.90
CA GLN A 861 3.50 30.95 -20.80
C GLN A 861 4.33 30.99 -19.52
N LEU A 862 3.74 30.59 -18.38
CA LEU A 862 4.47 30.49 -17.11
C LEU A 862 5.53 29.39 -17.16
N ALA A 863 5.14 28.18 -17.59
CA ALA A 863 6.04 27.03 -17.69
C ALA A 863 7.24 27.31 -18.60
N LYS A 864 6.97 27.84 -19.79
CA LYS A 864 7.99 28.11 -20.81
C LYS A 864 8.87 29.31 -20.43
N GLY A 865 8.30 30.33 -19.78
CA GLY A 865 9.04 31.48 -19.26
C GLY A 865 10.03 31.06 -18.16
N ALA A 866 9.62 30.15 -17.27
CA ALA A 866 10.47 29.65 -16.18
C ALA A 866 11.71 28.94 -16.73
N LEU A 867 11.49 28.00 -17.65
CA LEU A 867 12.57 27.19 -18.23
C LEU A 867 13.54 28.04 -19.07
N CYS A 868 13.02 28.90 -19.94
CA CYS A 868 13.84 29.77 -20.78
C CYS A 868 14.72 30.70 -19.92
N THR A 869 14.13 31.35 -18.92
CA THR A 869 14.84 32.23 -17.99
C THR A 869 15.91 31.47 -17.21
N GLY A 870 15.60 30.27 -16.72
CA GLY A 870 16.57 29.43 -15.99
C GLY A 870 17.80 29.08 -16.83
N ILE A 871 17.59 28.66 -18.09
CA ILE A 871 18.68 28.35 -19.02
C ILE A 871 19.54 29.60 -19.29
N GLU A 872 18.92 30.74 -19.59
CA GLU A 872 19.65 31.99 -19.87
C GLU A 872 20.46 32.49 -18.68
N PHE A 873 19.93 32.35 -17.47
CA PHE A 873 20.64 32.74 -16.24
C PHE A 873 21.83 31.83 -15.96
N LEU A 874 21.69 30.51 -16.14
CA LEU A 874 22.80 29.58 -16.06
C LEU A 874 23.89 29.94 -17.08
N MET A 875 23.52 30.17 -18.34
CA MET A 875 24.44 30.57 -19.39
C MET A 875 25.19 31.86 -19.04
N ARG A 876 24.45 32.90 -18.62
CA ARG A 876 25.02 34.20 -18.23
C ARG A 876 26.04 34.05 -17.14
N LYS A 877 25.69 33.32 -16.08
CA LYS A 877 26.59 33.17 -14.94
C LYS A 877 27.78 32.28 -15.28
N ALA A 878 27.58 31.23 -16.08
CA ALA A 878 28.66 30.37 -16.57
C ALA A 878 29.60 31.08 -17.57
N GLY A 879 29.21 32.23 -18.11
CA GLY A 879 29.96 32.90 -19.18
C GLY A 879 29.89 32.14 -20.51
N ILE A 880 28.87 31.31 -20.70
CA ILE A 880 28.70 30.43 -21.85
C ILE A 880 27.75 31.09 -22.85
N GLY A 881 28.25 31.40 -24.04
CA GLY A 881 27.45 32.02 -25.12
C GLY A 881 26.91 31.05 -26.17
N LYS A 882 27.34 29.78 -26.16
CA LYS A 882 26.95 28.76 -27.11
C LYS A 882 26.85 27.41 -26.41
N ILE A 883 25.83 26.63 -26.77
CA ILE A 883 25.65 25.25 -26.34
C ILE A 883 25.88 24.35 -27.56
N ASP A 884 26.75 23.35 -27.42
CA ASP A 884 27.10 22.43 -28.50
C ASP A 884 26.18 21.21 -28.52
N ARG A 885 25.71 20.78 -27.35
CA ARG A 885 24.77 19.65 -27.18
C ARG A 885 23.70 19.98 -26.15
N THR A 886 22.44 19.72 -26.50
CA THR A 886 21.30 19.84 -25.59
C THR A 886 20.62 18.50 -25.44
N ILE A 887 20.69 17.90 -24.26
CA ILE A 887 20.03 16.67 -23.91
C ILE A 887 18.67 17.01 -23.28
N LEU A 888 17.59 16.60 -23.93
CA LEU A 888 16.23 16.72 -23.40
C LEU A 888 15.84 15.37 -22.80
N THR A 889 15.63 15.32 -21.49
CA THR A 889 15.30 14.10 -20.74
C THR A 889 14.02 14.24 -19.91
N GLY A 890 13.53 13.11 -19.40
CA GLY A 890 12.30 13.00 -18.65
C GLY A 890 11.21 12.34 -19.49
N ALA A 891 10.20 11.77 -18.82
CA ALA A 891 9.08 11.07 -19.48
C ALA A 891 8.40 11.95 -20.54
N PHE A 892 8.40 13.28 -20.31
CA PHE A 892 7.96 14.29 -21.26
C PHE A 892 9.03 14.66 -22.29
N GLY A 893 10.26 14.93 -21.81
CA GLY A 893 11.36 15.52 -22.56
C GLY A 893 11.74 14.79 -23.85
N ALA A 894 11.62 13.46 -23.84
CA ALA A 894 12.00 12.63 -24.98
C ALA A 894 11.00 12.64 -26.16
N ARG A 895 9.77 13.14 -25.95
CA ARG A 895 8.63 12.85 -26.83
C ARG A 895 8.00 14.06 -27.50
N PHE A 896 8.27 15.27 -27.02
CA PHE A 896 7.74 16.49 -27.63
C PHE A 896 8.65 17.01 -28.74
N ASN A 897 8.09 17.80 -29.66
CA ASN A 897 8.85 18.41 -30.74
C ASN A 897 9.65 19.62 -30.22
N TRP A 898 10.95 19.45 -30.03
CA TRP A 898 11.82 20.52 -29.52
C TRP A 898 11.83 21.78 -30.39
N LYS A 899 11.56 21.66 -31.69
CA LYS A 899 11.45 22.82 -32.58
C LYS A 899 10.23 23.69 -32.23
N ASN A 900 9.15 23.06 -31.80
CA ASN A 900 7.95 23.78 -31.35
C ASN A 900 8.19 24.45 -29.98
N ALA A 901 8.94 23.81 -29.07
CA ALA A 901 9.38 24.47 -27.85
C ALA A 901 10.28 25.68 -28.11
N LEU A 902 11.19 25.59 -29.08
CA LEU A 902 11.96 26.76 -29.53
C LEU A 902 11.05 27.85 -30.11
N ALA A 903 10.09 27.48 -30.97
CA ALA A 903 9.17 28.43 -31.61
C ALA A 903 8.29 29.19 -30.60
N ILE A 904 7.88 28.55 -29.50
CA ILE A 904 7.12 29.23 -28.43
C ILE A 904 8.01 29.94 -27.41
N GLY A 905 9.34 29.85 -27.55
CA GLY A 905 10.32 30.47 -26.64
C GLY A 905 10.44 29.77 -25.29
N MET A 906 10.25 28.45 -25.25
CA MET A 906 10.51 27.59 -24.09
C MET A 906 11.99 27.23 -23.97
N LEU A 907 12.66 27.00 -25.11
CA LEU A 907 14.10 26.89 -25.21
C LEU A 907 14.66 28.18 -25.81
N PRO A 908 15.71 28.79 -25.24
CA PRO A 908 16.35 29.93 -25.87
C PRO A 908 17.06 29.48 -27.17
N PRO A 909 17.18 30.33 -28.20
CA PRO A 909 17.85 29.97 -29.46
C PRO A 909 19.24 29.39 -29.29
N ALA A 910 19.99 29.86 -28.28
CA ALA A 910 21.33 29.36 -27.99
C ALA A 910 21.36 27.88 -27.56
N ALA A 911 20.29 27.36 -26.95
CA ALA A 911 20.14 25.96 -26.57
C ALA A 911 19.83 25.05 -27.78
N ALA A 912 19.45 25.62 -28.92
CA ALA A 912 19.12 24.88 -30.14
C ALA A 912 20.14 25.11 -31.28
N ARG A 913 21.26 25.80 -31.01
CA ARG A 913 22.33 26.02 -32.00
C ARG A 913 23.14 24.76 -32.30
N GLY A 914 23.30 23.91 -31.28
CA GLY A 914 24.02 22.65 -31.34
C GLY A 914 23.11 21.45 -31.65
N GLU A 915 23.62 20.25 -31.38
CA GLU A 915 22.83 19.03 -31.51
C GLU A 915 21.80 18.94 -30.36
N VAL A 916 20.53 18.71 -30.69
CA VAL A 916 19.47 18.49 -29.69
C VAL A 916 19.13 17.00 -29.66
N ILE A 917 19.33 16.36 -28.52
CA ILE A 917 19.31 14.91 -28.32
C ILE A 917 18.21 14.55 -27.31
N PRO A 918 17.07 14.02 -27.76
CA PRO A 918 16.06 13.45 -26.86
C PRO A 918 16.55 12.13 -26.24
N ARG A 919 16.32 11.96 -24.94
CA ARG A 919 16.59 10.74 -24.16
C ARG A 919 15.43 10.47 -23.20
N GLU A 920 15.01 9.22 -23.05
CA GLU A 920 13.84 8.87 -22.23
C GLU A 920 14.06 9.14 -20.73
N ASN A 921 14.83 8.29 -20.05
CA ASN A 921 15.06 8.41 -18.60
C ASN A 921 16.55 8.38 -18.26
N LEU A 922 17.21 9.52 -18.40
CA LEU A 922 18.64 9.65 -18.12
C LEU A 922 18.98 9.46 -16.63
N ALA A 923 18.07 9.83 -15.71
CA ALA A 923 18.21 9.54 -14.29
C ALA A 923 18.20 8.02 -14.02
N GLY A 924 17.29 7.29 -14.67
CA GLY A 924 17.26 5.82 -14.64
C GLY A 924 18.57 5.18 -15.12
N VAL A 925 19.14 5.68 -16.23
CA VAL A 925 20.44 5.21 -16.74
C VAL A 925 21.54 5.47 -15.71
N GLY A 926 21.57 6.67 -15.13
CA GLY A 926 22.59 7.07 -14.17
C GLY A 926 22.56 6.28 -12.86
N VAL A 927 21.38 5.93 -12.34
CA VAL A 927 21.27 5.12 -11.12
C VAL A 927 21.65 3.66 -11.37
N VAL A 928 21.37 3.11 -12.56
CA VAL A 928 21.88 1.80 -12.98
C VAL A 928 23.40 1.81 -13.07
N MET A 929 23.98 2.86 -13.68
CA MET A 929 25.43 3.03 -13.75
C MET A 929 26.04 3.13 -12.35
N ALA A 930 25.45 3.93 -11.45
CA ALA A 930 25.91 4.05 -10.07
C ALA A 930 25.79 2.74 -9.28
N LEU A 931 24.74 1.96 -9.50
CA LEU A 931 24.60 0.61 -8.91
C LEU A 931 25.75 -0.30 -9.35
N LEU A 932 26.07 -0.29 -10.65
CA LEU A 932 27.00 -1.22 -11.28
C LEU A 932 28.47 -0.82 -11.20
N ASP A 933 28.81 0.44 -10.90
CA ASP A 933 30.18 0.93 -10.85
C ASP A 933 30.44 1.78 -9.60
N GLN A 934 31.26 1.25 -8.68
CA GLN A 934 31.66 1.93 -7.44
C GLN A 934 32.43 3.25 -7.68
N ASN A 935 33.13 3.38 -8.80
CA ASN A 935 33.89 4.59 -9.12
C ASN A 935 32.93 5.74 -9.42
N LEU A 936 31.80 5.46 -10.08
CA LEU A 936 30.75 6.45 -10.34
C LEU A 936 30.07 6.94 -9.08
N ARG A 937 29.94 6.09 -8.05
CA ARG A 937 29.44 6.52 -6.73
C ARG A 937 30.39 7.51 -6.07
N SER A 938 31.69 7.22 -6.13
CA SER A 938 32.75 8.09 -5.61
C SER A 938 32.81 9.42 -6.38
N GLU A 939 32.63 9.35 -7.69
CA GLU A 939 32.53 10.51 -8.59
C GLU A 939 31.33 11.39 -8.22
N ALA A 940 30.14 10.80 -8.04
CA ALA A 940 28.92 11.51 -7.63
C ALA A 940 29.08 12.27 -6.31
N ARG A 941 29.69 11.61 -5.30
CA ARG A 941 29.97 12.23 -3.98
C ARG A 941 30.97 13.39 -4.06
N THR A 942 31.80 13.42 -5.10
CA THR A 942 32.74 14.51 -5.37
C THR A 942 32.06 15.63 -6.15
N LEU A 943 31.31 15.28 -7.20
CA LEU A 943 30.63 16.24 -8.07
C LEU A 943 29.56 17.05 -7.34
N CYS A 944 28.82 16.46 -6.39
CA CYS A 944 27.77 17.17 -5.66
C CYS A 944 28.27 18.44 -4.93
N ARG A 945 29.56 18.47 -4.56
CA ARG A 945 30.21 19.64 -3.92
C ARG A 945 30.84 20.62 -4.92
N ARG A 946 31.03 20.20 -6.17
CA ARG A 946 31.69 20.99 -7.22
C ARG A 946 30.68 21.68 -8.14
N ILE A 947 29.46 21.15 -8.24
CA ILE A 947 28.39 21.76 -9.03
C ILE A 947 27.98 23.08 -8.39
N ARG A 948 27.93 24.15 -9.20
CA ARG A 948 27.50 25.48 -8.77
C ARG A 948 25.99 25.58 -8.93
N TYR A 949 25.26 25.54 -7.81
CA TYR A 949 23.82 25.74 -7.80
C TYR A 949 23.47 27.23 -7.90
N LEU A 950 22.54 27.57 -8.78
CA LEU A 950 21.99 28.91 -8.94
C LEU A 950 20.56 28.94 -8.39
N GLU A 951 20.34 29.71 -7.32
CA GLU A 951 19.00 29.96 -6.76
C GLU A 951 18.34 31.10 -7.52
N LEU A 952 17.47 30.78 -8.47
CA LEU A 952 16.84 31.77 -9.37
C LEU A 952 16.04 32.82 -8.59
N ALA A 953 15.37 32.44 -7.51
CA ALA A 953 14.57 33.37 -6.71
C ALA A 953 15.43 34.44 -6.00
N SER A 954 16.73 34.20 -5.84
CA SER A 954 17.67 35.15 -5.22
C SER A 954 18.33 36.09 -6.24
N GLU A 955 18.09 35.89 -7.54
CA GLU A 955 18.67 36.73 -8.59
C GLU A 955 17.84 38.01 -8.81
N PRO A 956 18.42 39.22 -8.66
CA PRO A 956 17.68 40.48 -8.70
C PRO A 956 16.84 40.69 -9.97
N ASP A 957 17.35 40.24 -11.11
CA ASP A 957 16.71 40.43 -12.42
C ASP A 957 15.73 39.31 -12.80
N PHE A 958 15.60 38.26 -11.97
CA PHE A 958 14.83 37.07 -12.32
C PHE A 958 13.36 37.39 -12.59
N ALA A 959 12.69 38.14 -11.70
CA ALA A 959 11.27 38.45 -11.82
C ALA A 959 10.94 39.19 -13.13
N MET A 960 11.80 40.15 -13.52
CA MET A 960 11.65 40.89 -14.77
C MET A 960 11.92 40.01 -15.99
N ALA A 961 13.03 39.24 -15.97
CA ALA A 961 13.38 38.35 -17.07
C ALA A 961 12.31 37.27 -17.29
N PHE A 962 11.81 36.67 -16.21
CA PHE A 962 10.70 35.72 -16.22
C PHE A 962 9.43 36.34 -16.83
N ALA A 963 9.04 37.54 -16.39
CA ALA A 963 7.87 38.23 -16.93
C ALA A 963 8.01 38.49 -18.44
N LEU A 964 9.17 38.94 -18.91
CA LEU A 964 9.44 39.14 -20.34
C LEU A 964 9.41 37.81 -21.11
N ALA A 965 9.99 36.76 -20.55
CA ALA A 965 10.03 35.42 -21.14
C ALA A 965 8.65 34.75 -21.23
N THR A 966 7.61 35.28 -20.59
CA THR A 966 6.23 34.79 -20.80
C THR A 966 5.67 35.16 -22.18
N GLY A 967 6.14 36.24 -22.82
CA GLY A 967 5.74 36.63 -24.17
C GLY A 967 6.23 35.62 -25.22
N PHE A 968 5.39 35.26 -26.18
CA PHE A 968 5.81 34.39 -27.28
C PHE A 968 6.75 35.14 -28.24
N PRO A 969 7.79 34.47 -28.79
CA PRO A 969 8.65 35.07 -29.81
C PRO A 969 7.85 35.58 -31.00
N GLU A 970 8.39 36.60 -31.68
CA GLU A 970 7.89 37.01 -32.99
C GLU A 970 8.06 35.86 -33.99
N ILE A 971 7.09 35.69 -34.88
CA ILE A 971 7.16 34.69 -35.94
C ILE A 971 7.98 35.32 -37.05
N GLU A 972 9.18 34.79 -37.30
CA GLU A 972 9.91 35.14 -38.53
C GLU A 972 9.05 34.71 -39.72
N GLY A 973 8.63 35.69 -40.52
CA GLY A 973 7.71 35.51 -41.65
C GLY A 973 8.31 34.81 -42.84
#